data_AF-A0A7W8ZQ92-F1
#
_entry.id   AF-A0A7W8ZQ92-F1
#
_cell.length_a   1.000
_cell.length_b   1.000
_cell.length_c   1.000
_cell.angle_alpha   90.00
_cell.angle_beta   90.00
_cell.angle_gamma   90.00
#
_symmetry.space_group_name_H-M   'P 1'
#
loop_
_entity.id
_entity.type
_entity.pdbx_description
1 polymer ?
#
loop_
_entity_poly.entity_id
_entity_poly.type
_entity_poly.pdbx_seq_one_letter_code
_entity_poly.pdbx_strand_id
1 'polypeptide(L)'
;MNLYKYTITAIFSITALGVSAQDLVHHIPAEAKAVVTLKGGNLIQLMSVKEFNNTFAGKKITEELAKAAKGDLRTIEDFGFNLSSTFYYYNQSNDSVSYNCLLAPVKNAAQVDELFKKADKKFTLNDKLRAYHNYNSTEVVYWNDEMFLFVKSAGKEAYFLKPEVSKRLGLPVVKEFGLADTTATASPAYNEATDYVVEVESPPYMEVPQPVKRKKTVVRKHKNGKVKINRQKYKTAKKYPKRKPVKKIVIIDEELPKEENYETGDSTAYAGTNGYMKEIDTAVVNADHRIREIKDAKVESWTREMVAGFFAGDNHKSILSNKDFVKSRDEKAEISAWIPSTEHALLSFLPVSIFKGLNVFKGYGSASMNLYLEKNDIRIGSSLTLSDEMATAFAKINKRKVNKKFLNYVNEDKFIGYMAYAMDSKAYLEEYPKLMNKMYGSVYKDEVSMASDLFSLLLDEEAVSKVIKGDGLLIFNGLTQKEVTYKTYEYNEDNFERDTVTKTKMETRPDFLFMLSTGDTRLLDKLIAYGVKKNVVKDMHNYYELITPKNPMPVYFAIHNGIIFMGSDGQEIGQIVNNKYQGKISSRHKNEILKNNFAAYFNSKRMAGKIPYSELGSPQKLEKTNKILNSLGDIYIKSAPVKGNVFSGEISMDIPAKEQNALKYLFSIIEDVEK
;
A
#
# COMPACT_ATOMS: atom_id res chain seq x y z
N MET A 1 0.82 -53.38 35.04
CA MET A 1 0.11 -54.23 34.07
C MET A 1 -1.28 -53.66 33.85
N ASN A 2 -1.58 -53.26 32.62
CA ASN A 2 -2.88 -53.08 31.91
C ASN A 2 -3.97 -52.19 32.55
N LEU A 3 -4.45 -51.10 31.93
CA LEU A 3 -5.06 -50.89 30.60
C LEU A 3 -6.54 -51.37 30.52
N TYR A 4 -7.47 -50.40 30.63
CA TYR A 4 -8.68 -50.21 29.80
C TYR A 4 -9.91 -51.15 29.90
N LYS A 5 -11.08 -50.51 29.61
CA LYS A 5 -12.35 -51.02 29.01
C LYS A 5 -13.46 -51.46 29.98
N TYR A 6 -14.74 -51.05 29.87
CA TYR A 6 -15.56 -50.33 28.87
C TYR A 6 -16.89 -49.94 29.59
N THR A 7 -17.28 -48.66 29.68
CA THR A 7 -18.34 -47.92 28.92
C THR A 7 -19.84 -48.20 29.19
N ILE A 8 -20.57 -47.09 29.44
CA ILE A 8 -21.92 -46.69 28.92
C ILE A 8 -23.13 -47.30 29.70
N THR A 9 -24.15 -46.58 30.23
CA THR A 9 -24.87 -45.36 29.78
C THR A 9 -25.71 -44.71 30.91
N ALA A 10 -25.99 -43.41 30.74
CA ALA A 10 -27.25 -42.70 30.99
C ALA A 10 -27.70 -42.40 32.45
N ILE A 11 -27.50 -41.15 32.86
CA ILE A 11 -28.54 -40.10 33.03
C ILE A 11 -27.77 -38.78 33.27
N PHE A 12 -27.59 -38.00 32.21
CA PHE A 12 -27.16 -36.59 32.29
C PHE A 12 -27.95 -35.85 31.21
N SER A 13 -29.19 -35.52 31.54
CA SER A 13 -30.05 -34.69 30.71
C SER A 13 -31.10 -34.09 31.63
N ILE A 14 -30.78 -32.96 32.26
CA ILE A 14 -31.70 -31.87 32.62
C ILE A 14 -30.83 -30.62 32.81
N THR A 15 -30.85 -29.81 31.75
CA THR A 15 -30.76 -28.34 31.73
C THR A 15 -29.60 -27.65 32.45
N ALA A 16 -28.42 -27.71 31.84
CA ALA A 16 -27.59 -26.52 31.70
C ALA A 16 -27.96 -25.81 30.38
N LEU A 17 -29.15 -25.20 30.34
CA LEU A 17 -29.42 -24.11 29.39
C LEU A 17 -28.80 -22.84 29.99
N GLY A 18 -27.47 -22.85 30.07
CA GLY A 18 -26.71 -21.62 30.15
C GLY A 18 -26.83 -20.98 28.77
N VAL A 19 -27.38 -19.78 28.73
CA VAL A 19 -27.53 -18.92 27.56
C VAL A 19 -26.24 -18.91 26.75
N SER A 20 -26.14 -19.76 25.74
CA SER A 20 -25.29 -19.49 24.59
C SER A 20 -25.91 -18.27 23.93
N ALA A 21 -25.33 -17.09 24.12
CA ALA A 21 -25.65 -15.96 23.25
C ALA A 21 -25.47 -16.47 21.81
N GLN A 22 -26.57 -16.57 21.06
CA GLN A 22 -26.55 -17.14 19.72
C GLN A 22 -25.61 -16.30 18.87
N ASP A 23 -24.56 -16.91 18.32
CA ASP A 23 -23.61 -16.23 17.46
C ASP A 23 -24.36 -15.56 16.30
N LEU A 24 -24.21 -14.24 16.14
CA LEU A 24 -24.95 -13.46 15.14
C LEU A 24 -24.52 -13.78 13.70
N VAL A 25 -23.47 -14.58 13.49
CA VAL A 25 -23.00 -15.01 12.16
C VAL A 25 -24.11 -15.62 11.30
N HIS A 26 -25.11 -16.25 11.92
CA HIS A 26 -26.23 -16.87 11.20
C HIS A 26 -27.08 -15.84 10.43
N HIS A 27 -27.12 -14.59 10.90
CA HIS A 27 -27.86 -13.49 10.29
C HIS A 27 -27.13 -12.84 9.11
N ILE A 28 -25.87 -13.19 8.86
CA ILE A 28 -25.13 -12.68 7.72
C ILE A 28 -25.55 -13.48 6.47
N PRO A 29 -25.99 -12.82 5.39
CA PRO A 29 -26.40 -13.52 4.15
C PRO A 29 -25.23 -14.19 3.42
N ALA A 30 -25.49 -15.29 2.71
CA ALA A 30 -24.50 -16.10 1.98
C ALA A 30 -23.77 -15.32 0.87
N GLU A 31 -24.45 -14.32 0.33
CA GLU A 31 -24.01 -13.46 -0.76
C GLU A 31 -23.22 -12.22 -0.31
N ALA A 32 -22.94 -12.09 0.99
CA ALA A 32 -22.15 -10.99 1.54
C ALA A 32 -20.83 -10.81 0.78
N LYS A 33 -20.52 -9.57 0.40
CA LYS A 33 -19.35 -9.18 -0.40
C LYS A 33 -18.10 -8.89 0.42
N ALA A 34 -18.26 -8.76 1.73
CA ALA A 34 -17.19 -8.70 2.71
C ALA A 34 -17.76 -9.08 4.08
N VAL A 35 -16.95 -9.70 4.93
CA VAL A 35 -17.28 -9.96 6.33
C VAL A 35 -16.05 -9.66 7.18
N VAL A 36 -16.20 -8.80 8.18
CA VAL A 36 -15.20 -8.56 9.23
C VAL A 36 -15.79 -9.04 10.54
N THR A 37 -15.02 -9.83 11.28
CA THR A 37 -15.36 -10.43 12.56
C THR A 37 -14.43 -9.86 13.62
N LEU A 38 -14.99 -9.32 14.70
CA LEU A 38 -14.25 -8.82 15.86
C LEU A 38 -14.63 -9.66 17.08
N LYS A 39 -13.67 -10.42 17.63
CA LYS A 39 -13.91 -11.31 18.77
C LYS A 39 -13.66 -10.57 20.08
N GLY A 40 -14.71 -9.96 20.60
CA GLY A 40 -14.65 -9.20 21.86
C GLY A 40 -14.11 -10.01 23.04
N GLY A 41 -14.48 -11.29 23.14
CA GLY A 41 -13.97 -12.21 24.16
C GLY A 41 -12.45 -12.37 24.16
N ASN A 42 -11.82 -12.46 22.98
CA ASN A 42 -10.36 -12.55 22.87
C ASN A 42 -9.69 -11.22 23.28
N LEU A 43 -10.28 -10.09 22.89
CA LEU A 43 -9.75 -8.76 23.23
C LEU A 43 -9.84 -8.47 24.73
N ILE A 44 -10.96 -8.84 25.38
CA ILE A 44 -11.15 -8.61 26.83
C ILE A 44 -10.19 -9.45 27.67
N GLN A 45 -9.71 -10.59 27.16
CA GLN A 45 -8.64 -11.37 27.82
C GLN A 45 -7.29 -10.64 27.81
N LEU A 46 -7.05 -9.77 26.82
CA LEU A 46 -5.80 -9.01 26.69
C LEU A 46 -5.87 -7.64 27.38
N MET A 47 -7.06 -7.05 27.48
CA MET A 47 -7.27 -5.73 28.06
C MET A 47 -8.68 -5.64 28.64
N SER A 48 -8.79 -5.25 29.92
CA SER A 48 -10.10 -5.04 30.52
C SER A 48 -10.81 -3.84 29.88
N VAL A 49 -12.15 -3.83 29.91
CA VAL A 49 -12.93 -2.72 29.33
C VAL A 49 -12.61 -1.38 30.01
N LYS A 50 -12.38 -1.39 31.33
CA LYS A 50 -11.91 -0.23 32.09
C LYS A 50 -10.57 0.32 31.57
N GLU A 51 -9.63 -0.56 31.23
CA GLU A 51 -8.36 -0.13 30.62
C GLU A 51 -8.59 0.42 29.21
N PHE A 52 -9.44 -0.25 28.41
CA PHE A 52 -9.79 0.18 27.06
C PHE A 52 -10.35 1.61 27.03
N ASN A 53 -11.27 1.96 27.94
CA ASN A 53 -11.84 3.31 28.05
C ASN A 53 -10.79 4.41 28.28
N ASN A 54 -9.60 4.06 28.81
CA ASN A 54 -8.51 5.01 29.03
C ASN A 54 -7.53 5.12 27.85
N THR A 55 -7.61 4.21 26.87
CA THR A 55 -6.81 4.27 25.65
C THR A 55 -7.26 5.42 24.75
N PHE A 56 -6.38 5.82 23.82
CA PHE A 56 -6.74 6.78 22.77
C PHE A 56 -8.00 6.36 22.00
N ALA A 57 -8.08 5.09 21.57
CA ALA A 57 -9.22 4.57 20.81
C ALA A 57 -10.52 4.59 21.63
N GLY A 58 -10.47 4.14 22.89
CA GLY A 58 -11.63 4.16 23.79
C GLY A 58 -12.15 5.57 24.05
N LYS A 59 -11.24 6.53 24.28
CA LYS A 59 -11.59 7.96 24.43
C LYS A 59 -12.23 8.52 23.17
N LYS A 60 -11.62 8.31 22.00
CA LYS A 60 -12.16 8.79 20.71
C LYS A 60 -13.55 8.23 20.41
N ILE A 61 -13.75 6.94 20.63
CA ILE A 61 -15.08 6.29 20.47
C ILE A 61 -16.09 6.93 21.44
N THR A 62 -15.71 7.09 22.70
CA THR A 62 -16.59 7.68 23.73
C THR A 62 -16.91 9.14 23.40
N GLU A 63 -15.94 9.94 22.96
CA GLU A 63 -16.10 11.34 22.56
C GLU A 63 -17.06 11.46 21.36
N GLU A 64 -16.84 10.70 20.29
CA GLU A 64 -17.70 10.73 19.10
C GLU A 64 -19.14 10.30 19.41
N LEU A 65 -19.31 9.29 20.27
CA LEU A 65 -20.63 8.83 20.67
C LEU A 65 -21.30 9.76 21.70
N ALA A 66 -20.54 10.40 22.59
CA ALA A 66 -21.06 11.42 23.50
C ALA A 66 -21.56 12.66 22.74
N LYS A 67 -20.82 13.10 21.71
CA LYS A 67 -21.29 14.14 20.78
C LYS A 67 -22.62 13.75 20.13
N ALA A 68 -22.72 12.51 19.65
CA ALA A 68 -23.94 12.00 19.02
C ALA A 68 -25.12 11.87 20.00
N ALA A 69 -24.86 11.63 21.29
CA ALA A 69 -25.89 11.38 22.29
C ALA A 69 -26.24 12.57 23.19
N LYS A 70 -25.69 13.78 22.97
CA LYS A 70 -25.95 15.00 23.78
C LYS A 70 -25.96 14.74 25.30
N GLY A 71 -25.05 13.90 25.82
CA GLY A 71 -25.06 13.51 27.23
C GLY A 71 -23.74 12.96 27.77
N ASP A 72 -23.69 12.77 29.09
CA ASP A 72 -22.54 12.26 29.87
C ASP A 72 -22.30 10.75 29.68
N LEU A 73 -22.04 10.30 28.44
CA LEU A 73 -21.56 8.95 28.20
C LEU A 73 -20.05 8.90 28.49
N ARG A 74 -19.66 8.07 29.45
CA ARG A 74 -18.28 8.07 29.98
C ARG A 74 -17.53 6.79 29.66
N THR A 75 -18.23 5.71 29.33
CA THR A 75 -17.64 4.39 29.12
C THR A 75 -18.33 3.63 27.99
N ILE A 76 -17.59 2.71 27.36
CA ILE A 76 -18.14 1.87 26.28
C ILE A 76 -19.20 0.87 26.78
N GLU A 77 -19.22 0.57 28.07
CA GLU A 77 -20.25 -0.25 28.71
C GLU A 77 -21.63 0.43 28.78
N ASP A 78 -21.66 1.77 28.75
CA ASP A 78 -22.90 2.55 28.80
C ASP A 78 -23.76 2.35 27.54
N PHE A 79 -23.20 1.79 26.47
CA PHE A 79 -23.90 1.57 25.20
C PHE A 79 -24.82 0.35 25.17
N GLY A 80 -24.74 -0.54 26.17
CA GLY A 80 -25.61 -1.71 26.27
C GLY A 80 -25.23 -2.91 25.39
N PHE A 81 -24.04 -2.90 24.76
CA PHE A 81 -23.55 -4.02 23.96
C PHE A 81 -22.84 -5.09 24.79
N ASN A 82 -22.90 -6.34 24.33
CA ASN A 82 -22.15 -7.45 24.90
C ASN A 82 -20.72 -7.46 24.34
N LEU A 83 -19.83 -6.68 24.96
CA LEU A 83 -18.44 -6.52 24.53
C LEU A 83 -17.61 -7.81 24.57
N SER A 84 -18.06 -8.84 25.30
CA SER A 84 -17.40 -10.17 25.32
C SER A 84 -17.83 -11.10 24.19
N SER A 85 -18.87 -10.73 23.44
CA SER A 85 -19.35 -11.51 22.29
C SER A 85 -18.69 -11.06 20.99
N THR A 86 -19.00 -11.76 19.90
CA THR A 86 -18.48 -11.46 18.57
C THR A 86 -19.33 -10.39 17.87
N PHE A 87 -18.66 -9.39 17.31
CA PHE A 87 -19.26 -8.35 16.47
C PHE A 87 -18.95 -8.65 15.00
N TYR A 88 -19.88 -8.31 14.12
CA TYR A 88 -19.72 -8.52 12.69
C TYR A 88 -19.97 -7.23 11.93
N TYR A 89 -19.07 -6.90 11.02
CA TYR A 89 -19.38 -6.02 9.91
C TYR A 89 -19.52 -6.87 8.66
N TYR A 90 -20.48 -6.55 7.79
CA TYR A 90 -20.57 -7.17 6.48
C TYR A 90 -21.07 -6.17 5.44
N ASN A 91 -20.66 -6.40 4.19
CA ASN A 91 -21.17 -5.65 3.06
C ASN A 91 -22.13 -6.52 2.24
N GLN A 92 -23.27 -5.95 1.85
CA GLN A 92 -24.10 -6.49 0.79
C GLN A 92 -24.18 -5.48 -0.34
N SER A 93 -24.16 -5.93 -1.59
CA SER A 93 -24.28 -5.00 -2.70
C SER A 93 -24.79 -5.68 -3.96
N ASN A 94 -25.60 -4.94 -4.71
CA ASN A 94 -26.10 -5.30 -6.04
C ASN A 94 -25.65 -4.22 -7.05
N ASP A 95 -26.31 -4.13 -8.21
CA ASP A 95 -25.97 -3.15 -9.25
C ASP A 95 -26.32 -1.70 -8.88
N SER A 96 -27.30 -1.49 -7.99
CA SER A 96 -27.90 -0.19 -7.69
C SER A 96 -27.48 0.42 -6.36
N VAL A 97 -27.20 -0.40 -5.34
CA VAL A 97 -26.97 0.04 -3.96
C VAL A 97 -25.94 -0.84 -3.26
N SER A 98 -25.23 -0.24 -2.31
CA SER A 98 -24.34 -0.91 -1.37
C SER A 98 -24.82 -0.69 0.05
N TYR A 99 -24.79 -1.74 0.85
CA TYR A 99 -25.21 -1.76 2.25
C TYR A 99 -24.01 -2.12 3.12
N ASN A 100 -23.65 -1.21 4.01
CA ASN A 100 -22.67 -1.44 5.06
C ASN A 100 -23.42 -1.78 6.33
N CYS A 101 -23.28 -3.01 6.80
CA CYS A 101 -24.04 -3.53 7.93
C CYS A 101 -23.12 -3.81 9.12
N LEU A 102 -23.51 -3.37 10.31
CA LEU A 102 -22.89 -3.72 11.58
C LEU A 102 -23.90 -4.51 12.42
N LEU A 103 -23.52 -5.72 12.83
CA LEU A 103 -24.23 -6.57 13.77
C LEU A 103 -23.46 -6.59 15.09
N ALA A 104 -24.11 -6.07 16.13
CA ALA A 104 -23.58 -6.03 17.48
C ALA A 104 -24.50 -6.83 18.43
N PRO A 105 -23.94 -7.71 19.27
CA PRO A 105 -24.71 -8.41 20.29
C PRO A 105 -25.12 -7.44 21.40
N VAL A 106 -26.40 -7.47 21.77
CA VAL A 106 -26.97 -6.60 22.81
C VAL A 106 -26.92 -7.33 24.15
N LYS A 107 -26.50 -6.60 25.19
CA LYS A 107 -26.55 -7.04 26.59
C LYS A 107 -27.71 -6.38 27.35
N ASN A 108 -28.03 -5.13 26.99
CA ASN A 108 -29.09 -4.35 27.62
C ASN A 108 -29.72 -3.38 26.61
N ALA A 109 -30.88 -3.75 26.07
CA ALA A 109 -31.60 -2.92 25.10
C ALA A 109 -32.08 -1.59 25.70
N ALA A 110 -32.34 -1.50 27.00
CA ALA A 110 -32.76 -0.25 27.64
C ALA A 110 -31.64 0.80 27.62
N GLN A 111 -30.38 0.38 27.75
CA GLN A 111 -29.23 1.28 27.57
C GLN A 111 -29.16 1.80 26.12
N VAL A 112 -29.40 0.94 25.13
CA VAL A 112 -29.49 1.37 23.72
C VAL A 112 -30.65 2.35 23.52
N ASP A 113 -31.82 2.08 24.09
CA ASP A 113 -33.00 2.97 24.05
C ASP A 113 -32.66 4.36 24.62
N GLU A 114 -31.88 4.42 25.70
CA GLU A 114 -31.42 5.69 26.29
C GLU A 114 -30.47 6.46 25.37
N LEU A 115 -29.58 5.80 24.62
CA LEU A 115 -28.68 6.48 23.67
C LEU A 115 -29.47 7.27 22.62
N PHE A 116 -30.49 6.64 22.04
CA PHE A 116 -31.32 7.29 21.02
C PHE A 116 -32.18 8.41 21.62
N LYS A 117 -32.72 8.21 22.82
CA LYS A 117 -33.47 9.27 23.53
C LYS A 117 -32.60 10.49 23.83
N LYS A 118 -31.38 10.29 24.35
CA LYS A 118 -30.46 11.40 24.66
C LYS A 118 -29.99 12.12 23.39
N ALA A 119 -29.83 11.38 22.28
CA ALA A 119 -29.55 11.94 20.96
C ALA A 119 -30.71 12.71 20.32
N ASP A 120 -31.88 12.82 20.98
CA ASP A 120 -33.13 13.35 20.41
C ASP A 120 -33.56 12.61 19.12
N LYS A 121 -33.24 11.31 19.04
CA LYS A 121 -33.58 10.42 17.94
C LYS A 121 -34.79 9.57 18.32
N LYS A 122 -35.93 9.88 17.72
CA LYS A 122 -37.16 9.09 17.92
C LYS A 122 -37.05 7.76 17.19
N PHE A 123 -37.41 6.69 17.89
CA PHE A 123 -37.51 5.35 17.33
C PHE A 123 -38.92 4.79 17.58
N THR A 124 -39.33 3.83 16.75
CA THR A 124 -40.57 3.10 16.92
C THR A 124 -40.30 1.79 17.65
N LEU A 125 -41.29 1.30 18.40
CA LEU A 125 -41.27 -0.01 19.03
C LEU A 125 -42.45 -0.81 18.48
N ASN A 126 -42.16 -1.94 17.83
CA ASN A 126 -43.16 -2.91 17.41
C ASN A 126 -42.82 -4.25 18.05
N ASP A 127 -43.67 -4.72 18.96
CA ASP A 127 -43.40 -5.80 19.90
C ASP A 127 -42.07 -5.61 20.66
N LYS A 128 -41.03 -6.37 20.30
CA LYS A 128 -39.69 -6.31 20.90
C LYS A 128 -38.66 -5.60 20.02
N LEU A 129 -39.02 -5.27 18.79
CA LEU A 129 -38.12 -4.70 17.80
C LEU A 129 -38.23 -3.18 17.82
N ARG A 130 -37.12 -2.51 18.14
CA ARG A 130 -36.97 -1.06 17.96
C ARG A 130 -36.48 -0.76 16.56
N ALA A 131 -36.93 0.34 15.98
CA ALA A 131 -36.47 0.82 14.68
C ALA A 131 -36.26 2.33 14.66
N TYR A 132 -35.09 2.77 14.20
CA TYR A 132 -34.77 4.16 13.91
C TYR A 132 -34.41 4.32 12.44
N HIS A 133 -34.89 5.41 11.84
CA HIS A 133 -34.54 5.82 10.49
C HIS A 133 -34.10 7.29 10.54
N ASN A 134 -33.00 7.64 9.87
CA ASN A 134 -32.67 9.04 9.63
C ASN A 134 -33.63 9.68 8.61
N TYR A 135 -33.52 11.00 8.40
CA TYR A 135 -34.47 11.76 7.56
C TYR A 135 -34.68 11.19 6.16
N ASN A 136 -33.62 10.70 5.51
CA ASN A 136 -33.67 10.11 4.17
C ASN A 136 -33.57 8.58 4.17
N SER A 137 -33.73 7.93 5.33
CA SER A 137 -33.63 6.47 5.55
C SER A 137 -32.42 5.77 4.89
N THR A 138 -31.34 6.52 4.65
CA THR A 138 -30.05 5.96 4.20
C THR A 138 -29.25 5.37 5.35
N GLU A 139 -29.61 5.73 6.58
CA GLU A 139 -29.10 5.13 7.81
C GLU A 139 -30.27 4.61 8.63
N VAL A 140 -30.25 3.31 8.87
CA VAL A 140 -31.33 2.61 9.56
C VAL A 140 -30.75 1.73 10.65
N VAL A 141 -31.41 1.73 11.80
CA VAL A 141 -31.00 0.95 12.96
C VAL A 141 -32.17 0.13 13.45
N TYR A 142 -31.95 -1.16 13.69
CA TYR A 142 -32.90 -2.03 14.35
C TYR A 142 -32.24 -2.73 15.53
N TRP A 143 -32.93 -2.83 16.66
CA TRP A 143 -32.40 -3.58 17.80
C TRP A 143 -33.49 -4.22 18.66
N ASN A 144 -33.12 -5.29 19.33
CA ASN A 144 -33.93 -6.00 20.31
C ASN A 144 -33.04 -6.37 21.51
N ASP A 145 -33.50 -7.30 22.35
CA ASP A 145 -32.76 -7.71 23.56
C ASP A 145 -31.52 -8.57 23.26
N GLU A 146 -31.33 -9.03 22.03
CA GLU A 146 -30.27 -9.95 21.61
C GLU A 146 -29.27 -9.30 20.63
N MET A 147 -29.75 -8.47 19.71
CA MET A 147 -28.96 -7.96 18.61
C MET A 147 -29.31 -6.51 18.24
N PHE A 148 -28.31 -5.84 17.67
CA PHE A 148 -28.36 -4.51 17.10
C PHE A 148 -27.81 -4.59 15.68
N LEU A 149 -28.62 -4.16 14.71
CA LEU A 149 -28.27 -4.05 13.31
C LEU A 149 -28.27 -2.57 12.91
N PHE A 150 -27.11 -2.06 12.51
CA PHE A 150 -26.99 -0.78 11.83
C PHE A 150 -26.71 -1.00 10.35
N VAL A 151 -27.45 -0.29 9.50
CA VAL A 151 -27.32 -0.33 8.04
C VAL A 151 -27.08 1.08 7.52
N LYS A 152 -25.98 1.26 6.80
CA LYS A 152 -25.72 2.46 6.00
C LYS A 152 -25.75 2.11 4.51
N SER A 153 -26.68 2.73 3.80
CA SER A 153 -26.94 2.50 2.39
C SER A 153 -26.35 3.61 1.54
N ALA A 154 -25.72 3.24 0.43
CA ALA A 154 -25.18 4.17 -0.55
C ALA A 154 -25.60 3.75 -1.96
N GLY A 155 -26.31 4.64 -2.65
CA GLY A 155 -26.67 4.47 -4.06
C GLY A 155 -25.43 4.53 -4.97
N LYS A 156 -25.39 3.67 -5.98
CA LYS A 156 -24.27 3.61 -6.93
C LYS A 156 -24.48 4.57 -8.09
N GLU A 157 -23.60 5.54 -8.25
CA GLU A 157 -23.74 6.55 -9.31
C GLU A 157 -23.81 5.93 -10.71
N ALA A 158 -22.99 4.90 -10.97
CA ALA A 158 -23.00 4.17 -12.24
C ALA A 158 -24.37 3.56 -12.60
N TYR A 159 -25.21 3.24 -11.62
CA TYR A 159 -26.58 2.76 -11.85
C TYR A 159 -27.50 3.90 -12.29
N PHE A 160 -27.45 5.03 -11.58
CA PHE A 160 -28.30 6.19 -11.86
C PHE A 160 -27.96 6.89 -13.18
N LEU A 161 -26.73 6.73 -13.66
CA LEU A 161 -26.25 7.24 -14.94
C LEU A 161 -26.63 6.37 -16.15
N LYS A 162 -27.16 5.16 -15.95
CA LYS A 162 -27.59 4.33 -17.09
C LYS A 162 -28.76 5.00 -17.82
N PRO A 163 -28.74 5.15 -19.16
CA PRO A 163 -29.74 5.92 -19.89
C PRO A 163 -31.19 5.53 -19.59
N GLU A 164 -31.46 4.24 -19.49
CA GLU A 164 -32.78 3.68 -19.16
C GLU A 164 -33.20 4.00 -17.72
N VAL A 165 -32.26 4.01 -16.77
CA VAL A 165 -32.51 4.35 -15.37
C VAL A 165 -32.73 5.85 -15.22
N SER A 166 -31.87 6.68 -15.83
CA SER A 166 -31.99 8.13 -15.78
C SER A 166 -33.33 8.58 -16.36
N LYS A 167 -33.73 8.02 -17.52
CA LYS A 167 -35.03 8.31 -18.15
C LYS A 167 -36.22 7.90 -17.26
N ARG A 168 -36.15 6.70 -16.65
CA ARG A 168 -37.22 6.20 -15.76
C ARG A 168 -37.38 7.05 -14.49
N LEU A 169 -36.28 7.60 -13.97
CA LEU A 169 -36.26 8.38 -12.73
C LEU A 169 -36.36 9.90 -12.97
N GLY A 170 -36.41 10.36 -14.22
CA GLY A 170 -36.41 11.79 -14.56
C GLY A 170 -35.09 12.50 -14.22
N LEU A 171 -33.98 11.77 -14.19
CA LEU A 171 -32.63 12.30 -13.99
C LEU A 171 -32.07 12.82 -15.32
N PRO A 172 -31.15 13.81 -15.30
CA PRO A 172 -30.48 14.25 -16.52
C PRO A 172 -29.78 13.07 -17.19
N VAL A 173 -30.14 12.81 -18.44
CA VAL A 173 -29.48 11.79 -19.25
C VAL A 173 -28.12 12.36 -19.64
N VAL A 174 -27.06 11.85 -19.03
CA VAL A 174 -25.71 12.08 -19.54
C VAL A 174 -25.65 11.34 -20.88
N LYS A 175 -25.59 12.09 -21.99
CA LYS A 175 -25.24 11.48 -23.28
C LYS A 175 -23.90 10.79 -23.06
N GLU A 176 -23.83 9.49 -23.34
CA GLU A 176 -22.55 8.80 -23.43
C GLU A 176 -21.62 9.71 -24.25
N PHE A 177 -20.48 10.09 -23.67
CA PHE A 177 -19.38 10.54 -24.49
C PHE A 177 -19.11 9.38 -25.44
N GLY A 178 -19.55 9.54 -26.68
CA GLY A 178 -19.53 8.50 -27.69
C GLY A 178 -18.13 7.93 -27.79
N LEU A 179 -18.06 6.60 -27.71
CA LEU A 179 -17.18 5.86 -28.59
C LEU A 179 -17.54 6.35 -30.00
N ALA A 180 -16.68 7.18 -30.57
CA ALA A 180 -16.77 7.47 -31.99
C ALA A 180 -16.47 6.16 -32.71
N ASP A 181 -17.52 5.54 -33.20
CA ASP A 181 -17.45 4.65 -34.35
C ASP A 181 -16.81 5.46 -35.48
N THR A 182 -15.55 5.17 -35.79
CA THR A 182 -14.79 5.86 -36.84
C THR A 182 -15.29 5.42 -38.20
N THR A 183 -16.49 5.87 -38.57
CA THR A 183 -16.93 5.99 -39.96
C THR A 183 -17.73 7.27 -40.11
N ALA A 184 -17.05 8.38 -40.38
CA ALA A 184 -17.70 9.53 -40.99
C ALA A 184 -16.70 10.28 -41.88
N THR A 185 -16.99 10.14 -43.17
CA THR A 185 -16.55 10.86 -44.35
C THR A 185 -16.35 12.38 -44.20
N ALA A 186 -15.44 12.86 -45.03
CA ALA A 186 -14.90 14.21 -45.15
C ALA A 186 -15.90 15.32 -45.57
N SER A 187 -15.64 16.54 -45.08
CA SER A 187 -15.51 17.83 -45.82
C SER A 187 -16.08 19.03 -45.04
N PRO A 188 -15.70 20.30 -45.34
CA PRO A 188 -14.46 20.81 -45.90
C PRO A 188 -13.79 21.89 -45.02
N ALA A 189 -12.54 22.17 -45.33
CA ALA A 189 -11.70 23.18 -44.71
C ALA A 189 -12.15 24.62 -45.03
N TYR A 190 -12.03 25.50 -44.04
CA TYR A 190 -11.70 26.90 -44.26
C TYR A 190 -10.32 27.16 -43.67
N ASN A 191 -9.38 27.44 -44.58
CA ASN A 191 -8.03 27.88 -44.29
C ASN A 191 -8.06 29.36 -43.91
N GLU A 192 -7.33 29.72 -42.87
CA GLU A 192 -6.52 30.93 -42.90
C GLU A 192 -5.15 30.60 -42.30
N ALA A 193 -4.15 30.63 -43.18
CA ALA A 193 -2.77 30.34 -42.87
C ALA A 193 -2.13 31.52 -42.12
N THR A 194 -1.34 31.22 -41.09
CA THR A 194 -0.09 31.94 -40.86
C THR A 194 1.00 30.95 -40.48
N ASP A 195 2.10 31.09 -41.20
CA ASP A 195 3.24 30.20 -41.32
C ASP A 195 4.25 30.49 -40.19
N TYR A 196 4.59 29.50 -39.37
CA TYR A 196 5.82 29.49 -38.58
C TYR A 196 6.31 28.04 -38.41
N VAL A 197 7.27 27.69 -39.25
CA VAL A 197 8.10 26.49 -39.16
C VAL A 197 8.92 26.55 -37.86
N VAL A 198 8.76 25.56 -36.98
CA VAL A 198 9.75 25.26 -35.93
C VAL A 198 10.45 23.97 -36.32
N GLU A 199 11.64 24.16 -36.87
CA GLU A 199 12.65 23.15 -37.15
C GLU A 199 13.14 22.57 -35.82
N VAL A 200 12.87 21.29 -35.57
CA VAL A 200 13.41 20.58 -34.40
C VAL A 200 14.79 20.06 -34.80
N GLU A 201 15.84 20.79 -34.38
CA GLU A 201 17.22 20.34 -34.48
C GLU A 201 17.41 19.01 -33.73
N SER A 202 17.91 18.02 -34.46
CA SER A 202 18.39 16.76 -33.89
C SER A 202 19.78 16.98 -33.28
N PRO A 203 20.08 16.40 -32.09
CA PRO A 203 21.40 16.57 -31.49
C PRO A 203 22.47 15.89 -32.38
N PRO A 204 23.63 16.53 -32.59
CA PRO A 204 24.63 16.04 -33.53
C PRO A 204 25.23 14.71 -33.11
N TYR A 205 25.34 13.82 -34.10
CA TYR A 205 25.99 12.52 -34.02
C TYR A 205 27.49 12.70 -33.71
N MET A 206 28.01 12.08 -32.65
CA MET A 206 29.46 12.00 -32.44
C MET A 206 30.06 10.92 -33.37
N GLU A 207 30.84 11.35 -34.36
CA GLU A 207 31.64 10.47 -35.21
C GLU A 207 32.69 9.70 -34.40
N VAL A 208 32.83 8.40 -34.71
CA VAL A 208 33.91 7.54 -34.23
C VAL A 208 35.20 7.92 -34.97
N PRO A 209 36.31 8.28 -34.30
CA PRO A 209 37.54 8.64 -35.01
C PRO A 209 38.15 7.43 -35.71
N GLN A 210 38.32 7.52 -37.03
CA GLN A 210 39.18 6.60 -37.80
C GLN A 210 40.66 6.99 -37.68
N PRO A 211 41.60 6.05 -37.76
CA PRO A 211 43.02 6.31 -37.54
C PRO A 211 43.66 6.94 -38.78
N VAL A 212 44.18 8.17 -38.66
CA VAL A 212 44.93 8.82 -39.75
C VAL A 212 46.44 8.74 -39.52
N LYS A 213 47.12 8.27 -40.58
CA LYS A 213 48.54 8.00 -40.71
C LYS A 213 49.41 9.25 -40.51
N ARG A 214 50.59 9.04 -39.88
CA ARG A 214 51.68 10.00 -39.70
C ARG A 214 52.11 10.68 -41.01
N LYS A 215 52.30 12.00 -40.98
CA LYS A 215 53.26 12.73 -41.83
C LYS A 215 54.05 13.78 -41.03
N LYS A 216 55.21 14.10 -41.60
CA LYS A 216 56.48 14.49 -40.97
C LYS A 216 56.49 15.83 -40.22
N THR A 217 57.27 15.84 -39.15
CA THR A 217 57.80 17.00 -38.41
C THR A 217 58.63 17.91 -39.32
N VAL A 218 58.36 19.22 -39.26
CA VAL A 218 59.33 20.26 -39.65
C VAL A 218 59.59 21.12 -38.41
N VAL A 219 60.88 21.23 -38.08
CA VAL A 219 61.44 21.99 -36.97
C VAL A 219 61.56 23.47 -37.35
N ARG A 220 61.27 24.41 -36.43
CA ARG A 220 62.07 25.64 -36.24
C ARG A 220 61.87 26.26 -34.85
N LYS A 221 63.00 26.67 -34.28
CA LYS A 221 63.26 27.18 -32.91
C LYS A 221 63.00 28.69 -32.78
N HIS A 222 62.60 29.17 -31.59
CA HIS A 222 63.34 30.05 -30.66
C HIS A 222 62.39 30.70 -29.61
N LYS A 223 62.66 30.57 -28.28
CA LYS A 223 63.30 31.53 -27.32
C LYS A 223 62.60 32.92 -27.28
N ASN A 224 62.36 33.63 -26.16
CA ASN A 224 62.82 33.62 -24.76
C ASN A 224 62.00 34.69 -23.96
N GLY A 225 61.98 34.61 -22.62
CA GLY A 225 61.79 35.77 -21.70
C GLY A 225 60.46 35.78 -20.93
N LYS A 226 60.42 35.49 -19.61
CA LYS A 226 60.60 36.40 -18.45
C LYS A 226 59.65 37.63 -18.54
N VAL A 227 58.77 37.95 -17.59
CA VAL A 227 59.05 38.41 -16.21
C VAL A 227 57.74 38.41 -15.37
N LYS A 228 57.89 38.17 -14.05
CA LYS A 228 56.91 38.26 -12.95
C LYS A 228 56.58 39.73 -12.56
N ILE A 229 55.57 39.90 -11.69
CA ILE A 229 55.54 40.74 -10.46
C ILE A 229 54.35 41.74 -10.38
N ASN A 230 53.37 41.32 -9.56
CA ASN A 230 52.70 41.98 -8.41
C ASN A 230 51.91 43.31 -8.49
N ARG A 231 50.81 43.22 -7.73
CA ARG A 231 50.23 44.20 -6.77
C ARG A 231 49.67 45.48 -7.42
N GLN A 232 48.49 45.97 -7.08
CA GLN A 232 48.12 46.35 -5.72
C GLN A 232 46.62 46.67 -5.62
N LYS A 233 46.16 46.70 -4.37
CA LYS A 233 44.80 46.89 -3.86
C LYS A 233 44.44 48.38 -3.68
N TYR A 234 43.14 48.66 -3.86
CA TYR A 234 42.27 49.74 -3.33
C TYR A 234 42.42 51.20 -3.81
N LYS A 235 41.29 51.77 -4.30
CA LYS A 235 40.49 52.80 -3.57
C LYS A 235 39.12 53.13 -4.23
N THR A 236 38.07 52.91 -3.45
CA THR A 236 36.85 53.72 -3.18
C THR A 236 36.19 54.63 -4.25
N ALA A 237 34.91 54.29 -4.50
CA ALA A 237 33.67 55.09 -4.37
C ALA A 237 33.29 56.17 -5.40
N LYS A 238 32.09 56.01 -6.00
CA LYS A 238 31.04 57.06 -6.17
C LYS A 238 29.64 56.45 -6.38
N LYS A 239 28.64 57.14 -5.80
CA LYS A 239 27.21 56.84 -5.59
C LYS A 239 26.33 56.92 -6.86
N TYR A 240 25.12 56.32 -6.81
CA TYR A 240 23.74 56.90 -6.96
C TYR A 240 22.69 55.74 -7.00
N PRO A 241 21.35 55.94 -6.94
CA PRO A 241 20.50 56.75 -6.04
C PRO A 241 19.30 55.96 -5.43
N LYS A 242 18.46 56.68 -4.65
CA LYS A 242 17.38 56.26 -3.73
C LYS A 242 16.13 55.59 -4.36
N ARG A 243 15.55 54.59 -3.67
CA ARG A 243 14.19 54.04 -3.88
C ARG A 243 13.11 54.84 -3.11
N LYS A 244 11.90 54.94 -3.67
CA LYS A 244 10.71 55.58 -3.07
C LYS A 244 10.09 54.70 -1.95
N PRO A 245 9.43 55.30 -0.93
CA PRO A 245 8.96 54.59 0.26
C PRO A 245 7.58 53.92 0.09
N VAL A 246 7.44 52.75 0.71
CA VAL A 246 6.17 52.02 0.91
C VAL A 246 5.41 52.64 2.10
N LYS A 247 4.10 52.86 1.94
CA LYS A 247 3.21 53.31 3.02
C LYS A 247 3.07 52.23 4.10
N LYS A 248 3.26 52.61 5.36
CA LYS A 248 2.91 51.82 6.56
C LYS A 248 1.40 51.58 6.61
N ILE A 249 0.99 50.35 6.93
CA ILE A 249 -0.33 50.06 7.47
C ILE A 249 -0.19 49.93 9.00
N VAL A 250 -1.13 50.56 9.68
CA VAL A 250 -1.29 50.69 11.13
C VAL A 250 -1.87 49.40 11.68
N ILE A 251 -1.34 48.93 12.81
CA ILE A 251 -1.92 47.87 13.63
C ILE A 251 -3.00 48.53 14.51
N ILE A 252 -4.23 48.05 14.40
CA ILE A 252 -5.31 48.33 15.37
C ILE A 252 -5.73 46.96 15.90
N ASP A 253 -5.50 46.74 17.18
CA ASP A 253 -6.11 45.67 17.95
C ASP A 253 -7.60 45.99 18.13
N GLU A 254 -8.48 45.11 17.66
CA GLU A 254 -9.90 45.14 18.03
C GLU A 254 -10.36 43.70 18.27
N GLU A 255 -10.92 43.47 19.46
CA GLU A 255 -11.38 42.18 19.98
C GLU A 255 -12.44 41.53 19.08
N LEU A 256 -12.29 40.22 18.83
CA LEU A 256 -13.29 39.40 18.15
C LEU A 256 -14.51 39.17 19.04
N PRO A 257 -15.74 39.48 18.58
CA PRO A 257 -16.96 38.95 19.18
C PRO A 257 -17.07 37.44 18.90
N LYS A 258 -17.61 36.71 19.88
CA LYS A 258 -17.96 35.29 19.75
C LYS A 258 -19.08 35.14 18.71
N GLU A 259 -18.85 34.36 17.65
CA GLU A 259 -19.90 33.87 16.77
C GLU A 259 -20.32 32.45 17.17
N GLU A 260 -21.64 32.25 17.20
CA GLU A 260 -22.34 31.02 17.51
C GLU A 260 -22.15 29.98 16.41
N ASN A 261 -21.87 28.73 16.80
CA ASN A 261 -21.74 27.58 15.92
C ASN A 261 -23.11 27.17 15.34
N TYR A 262 -23.21 27.17 14.00
CA TYR A 262 -24.10 26.28 13.27
C TYR A 262 -23.28 25.17 12.63
N GLU A 263 -23.53 23.94 13.09
CA GLU A 263 -23.01 22.70 12.51
C GLU A 263 -23.40 22.59 11.04
N THR A 264 -22.42 22.43 10.14
CA THR A 264 -22.64 21.74 8.87
C THR A 264 -21.44 20.88 8.52
N GLY A 265 -21.77 19.69 8.04
CA GLY A 265 -20.88 18.55 7.90
C GLY A 265 -19.84 18.67 6.79
N ASP A 266 -18.85 17.83 7.01
CA ASP A 266 -17.65 17.53 6.25
C ASP A 266 -17.77 17.66 4.72
N SER A 267 -16.95 18.57 4.18
CA SER A 267 -16.63 18.69 2.75
C SER A 267 -15.12 18.93 2.65
N THR A 268 -14.35 17.85 2.51
CA THR A 268 -12.93 17.94 2.15
C THR A 268 -12.80 18.33 0.68
N ALA A 269 -12.79 19.65 0.41
CA ALA A 269 -12.37 20.20 -0.87
C ALA A 269 -10.84 20.41 -0.84
N TYR A 270 -10.16 19.85 -1.84
CA TYR A 270 -8.74 20.08 -2.10
C TYR A 270 -8.45 21.58 -2.22
N ALA A 271 -7.58 22.10 -1.37
CA ALA A 271 -7.06 23.45 -1.46
C ALA A 271 -6.10 23.57 -2.67
N GLY A 272 -6.66 23.93 -3.82
CA GLY A 272 -5.94 24.45 -4.97
C GLY A 272 -5.95 25.98 -4.91
N THR A 273 -4.78 26.58 -4.76
CA THR A 273 -4.56 28.02 -4.90
C THR A 273 -4.88 28.47 -6.33
N ASN A 274 -5.99 29.19 -6.51
CA ASN A 274 -6.13 30.38 -7.37
C ASN A 274 -7.54 30.96 -7.19
N GLY A 275 -7.61 32.21 -6.74
CA GLY A 275 -8.85 32.93 -6.48
C GLY A 275 -9.61 33.25 -7.76
N TYR A 276 -10.59 32.41 -8.09
CA TYR A 276 -11.76 32.79 -8.84
C TYR A 276 -12.97 32.39 -7.99
N MET A 277 -13.61 33.35 -7.34
CA MET A 277 -14.96 33.14 -6.81
C MET A 277 -15.87 32.91 -8.01
N LYS A 278 -16.18 31.64 -8.28
CA LYS A 278 -17.19 31.27 -9.26
C LYS A 278 -18.53 31.57 -8.59
N GLU A 279 -19.33 32.48 -9.16
CA GLU A 279 -20.74 32.59 -8.79
C GLU A 279 -21.37 31.20 -8.94
N ILE A 280 -21.73 30.60 -7.82
CA ILE A 280 -22.44 29.32 -7.82
C ILE A 280 -23.89 29.68 -8.12
N ASP A 281 -24.34 29.36 -9.33
CA ASP A 281 -25.72 29.57 -9.75
C ASP A 281 -26.66 28.76 -8.84
N THR A 282 -27.53 29.46 -8.11
CA THR A 282 -28.55 28.89 -7.22
C THR A 282 -29.43 27.87 -7.94
N ALA A 283 -29.65 28.01 -9.25
CA ALA A 283 -30.40 27.04 -10.05
C ALA A 283 -29.68 25.69 -10.19
N VAL A 284 -28.35 25.69 -10.28
CA VAL A 284 -27.52 24.46 -10.33
C VAL A 284 -27.55 23.76 -8.98
N VAL A 285 -27.42 24.50 -7.88
CA VAL A 285 -27.51 23.95 -6.51
C VAL A 285 -28.89 23.33 -6.27
N ASN A 286 -29.96 23.99 -6.69
CA ASN A 286 -31.32 23.49 -6.57
C ASN A 286 -31.57 22.24 -7.42
N ALA A 287 -31.00 22.18 -8.63
CA ALA A 287 -31.08 21.01 -9.50
C ALA A 287 -30.34 19.81 -8.91
N ASP A 288 -29.14 20.02 -8.37
CA ASP A 288 -28.34 18.99 -7.71
C ASP A 288 -29.03 18.48 -6.44
N HIS A 289 -29.66 19.36 -5.66
CA HIS A 289 -30.47 18.98 -4.50
C HIS A 289 -31.63 18.07 -4.91
N ARG A 290 -32.40 18.46 -5.94
CA ARG A 290 -33.51 17.64 -6.46
C ARG A 290 -33.04 16.28 -6.97
N ILE A 291 -31.92 16.23 -7.69
CA ILE A 291 -31.34 14.97 -8.18
C ILE A 291 -30.98 14.06 -7.00
N ARG A 292 -30.38 14.63 -5.95
CA ARG A 292 -30.03 13.90 -4.73
C ARG A 292 -31.26 13.35 -4.03
N GLU A 293 -32.32 14.15 -3.87
CA GLU A 293 -33.58 13.71 -3.26
C GLU A 293 -34.23 12.53 -4.01
N ILE A 294 -34.23 12.56 -5.35
CA ILE A 294 -34.77 11.45 -6.16
C ILE A 294 -33.95 10.17 -5.96
N LYS A 295 -32.62 10.28 -5.93
CA LYS A 295 -31.72 9.14 -5.70
C LYS A 295 -31.90 8.59 -4.28
N ASP A 296 -31.90 9.47 -3.29
CA ASP A 296 -32.07 9.13 -1.87
C ASP A 296 -33.41 8.44 -1.63
N ALA A 297 -34.52 8.91 -2.22
CA ALA A 297 -35.82 8.27 -2.10
C ALA A 297 -35.84 6.82 -2.66
N LYS A 298 -35.03 6.54 -3.70
CA LYS A 298 -34.88 5.17 -4.22
C LYS A 298 -34.02 4.30 -3.32
N VAL A 299 -32.90 4.84 -2.83
CA VAL A 299 -32.04 4.15 -1.87
C VAL A 299 -32.81 3.83 -0.58
N GLU A 300 -33.64 4.75 -0.10
CA GLU A 300 -34.55 4.54 1.02
C GLU A 300 -35.47 3.34 0.76
N SER A 301 -36.17 3.31 -0.38
CA SER A 301 -37.09 2.22 -0.71
C SER A 301 -36.39 0.86 -0.70
N TRP A 302 -35.20 0.77 -1.31
CA TRP A 302 -34.43 -0.47 -1.33
C TRP A 302 -33.90 -0.86 0.05
N THR A 303 -33.52 0.12 0.87
CA THR A 303 -33.08 -0.12 2.25
C THR A 303 -34.22 -0.68 3.10
N ARG A 304 -35.42 -0.12 2.99
CA ARG A 304 -36.61 -0.64 3.69
C ARG A 304 -36.92 -2.07 3.30
N GLU A 305 -36.85 -2.40 2.01
CA GLU A 305 -37.04 -3.77 1.50
C GLU A 305 -35.99 -4.74 2.04
N MET A 306 -34.70 -4.36 1.97
CA MET A 306 -33.59 -5.18 2.47
C MET A 306 -33.75 -5.50 3.96
N VAL A 307 -34.09 -4.50 4.79
CA VAL A 307 -34.20 -4.72 6.23
C VAL A 307 -35.50 -5.44 6.60
N ALA A 308 -36.60 -5.21 5.88
CA ALA A 308 -37.83 -5.99 6.08
C ALA A 308 -37.56 -7.49 5.87
N GLY A 309 -36.83 -7.85 4.80
CA GLY A 309 -36.45 -9.24 4.54
C GLY A 309 -35.52 -9.85 5.61
N PHE A 310 -34.67 -9.04 6.24
CA PHE A 310 -33.79 -9.49 7.32
C PHE A 310 -34.56 -10.04 8.54
N PHE A 311 -35.66 -9.39 8.93
CA PHE A 311 -36.46 -9.77 10.10
C PHE A 311 -37.68 -10.64 9.78
N ALA A 312 -38.11 -10.72 8.52
CA ALA A 312 -39.26 -11.53 8.11
C ALA A 312 -39.04 -13.04 8.22
N GLY A 313 -37.83 -13.51 8.56
CA GLY A 313 -37.52 -14.93 8.69
C GLY A 313 -37.50 -15.66 7.33
N ASP A 314 -37.43 -14.91 6.23
CA ASP A 314 -37.27 -15.49 4.90
C ASP A 314 -36.04 -16.37 4.86
N ASN A 315 -36.11 -17.42 4.04
CA ASN A 315 -35.18 -18.55 3.90
C ASN A 315 -33.80 -18.13 3.33
N HIS A 316 -33.23 -17.02 3.81
CA HIS A 316 -31.94 -16.50 3.40
C HIS A 316 -30.87 -17.49 3.85
N LYS A 317 -30.08 -17.95 2.88
CA LYS A 317 -28.95 -18.82 3.19
C LYS A 317 -27.97 -18.01 4.01
N SER A 318 -27.62 -18.48 5.19
CA SER A 318 -26.56 -17.88 6.01
C SER A 318 -25.20 -17.99 5.32
N ILE A 319 -24.29 -17.07 5.64
CA ILE A 319 -22.87 -17.10 5.26
C ILE A 319 -22.18 -18.40 5.67
N LEU A 320 -22.69 -19.12 6.67
CA LEU A 320 -22.18 -20.44 7.03
C LEU A 320 -22.39 -21.51 5.95
N SER A 321 -23.25 -21.26 4.96
CA SER A 321 -23.34 -22.12 3.77
C SER A 321 -22.16 -21.93 2.81
N ASN A 322 -21.40 -20.83 2.93
CA ASN A 322 -20.22 -20.56 2.13
C ASN A 322 -19.00 -21.28 2.71
N LYS A 323 -18.55 -22.34 2.03
CA LYS A 323 -17.44 -23.18 2.47
C LYS A 323 -16.12 -22.42 2.61
N ASP A 324 -15.87 -21.41 1.78
CA ASP A 324 -14.64 -20.62 1.82
C ASP A 324 -14.62 -19.68 3.02
N PHE A 325 -15.77 -19.08 3.37
CA PHE A 325 -15.91 -18.31 4.60
C PHE A 325 -15.72 -19.22 5.83
N VAL A 326 -16.37 -20.38 5.87
CA VAL A 326 -16.22 -21.32 7.01
C VAL A 326 -14.76 -21.73 7.20
N LYS A 327 -14.02 -21.96 6.11
CA LYS A 327 -12.58 -22.28 6.16
C LYS A 327 -11.69 -21.10 6.58
N SER A 328 -12.12 -19.85 6.38
CA SER A 328 -11.34 -18.66 6.72
C SER A 328 -11.49 -18.26 8.19
N ARG A 329 -12.54 -18.74 8.87
CA ARG A 329 -12.75 -18.53 10.31
C ARG A 329 -11.60 -19.13 11.11
N ASP A 330 -11.04 -18.34 12.01
CA ASP A 330 -10.04 -18.78 12.98
C ASP A 330 -10.44 -18.28 14.37
N GLU A 331 -10.69 -19.18 15.31
CA GLU A 331 -11.11 -18.84 16.68
C GLU A 331 -10.05 -18.07 17.47
N LYS A 332 -8.76 -18.25 17.13
CA LYS A 332 -7.64 -17.61 17.82
C LYS A 332 -7.40 -16.18 17.34
N ALA A 333 -7.89 -15.81 16.16
CA ALA A 333 -7.75 -14.44 15.66
C ALA A 333 -8.66 -13.47 16.42
N GLU A 334 -8.14 -12.34 16.89
CA GLU A 334 -8.95 -11.28 17.51
C GLU A 334 -9.81 -10.56 16.45
N ILE A 335 -9.26 -10.40 15.25
CA ILE A 335 -9.94 -9.79 14.10
C ILE A 335 -9.74 -10.67 12.88
N SER A 336 -10.81 -10.95 12.15
CA SER A 336 -10.77 -11.64 10.86
C SER A 336 -11.51 -10.82 9.81
N ALA A 337 -10.95 -10.64 8.64
CA ALA A 337 -11.60 -10.07 7.47
C ALA A 337 -11.62 -11.13 6.36
N TRP A 338 -12.75 -11.24 5.66
CA TRP A 338 -12.92 -12.16 4.54
C TRP A 338 -13.69 -11.49 3.41
N ILE A 339 -13.25 -11.76 2.19
CA ILE A 339 -13.91 -11.33 0.96
C ILE A 339 -14.08 -12.54 0.03
N PRO A 340 -15.26 -12.76 -0.57
CA PRO A 340 -15.55 -13.93 -1.41
C PRO A 340 -14.82 -13.89 -2.76
N SER A 341 -14.55 -12.71 -3.29
CA SER A 341 -13.92 -12.51 -4.59
C SER A 341 -13.10 -11.23 -4.58
N THR A 342 -11.78 -11.38 -4.74
CA THR A 342 -10.85 -10.25 -4.88
C THR A 342 -11.09 -9.45 -6.15
N GLU A 343 -11.64 -10.07 -7.20
CA GLU A 343 -11.98 -9.42 -8.46
C GLU A 343 -13.00 -8.30 -8.26
N HIS A 344 -14.08 -8.57 -7.51
CA HIS A 344 -15.12 -7.56 -7.25
C HIS A 344 -14.78 -6.60 -6.10
N ALA A 345 -14.03 -7.05 -5.10
CA ALA A 345 -13.73 -6.25 -3.92
C ALA A 345 -12.69 -5.15 -4.20
N LEU A 346 -11.57 -5.45 -4.89
CA LEU A 346 -10.50 -4.47 -5.07
C LEU A 346 -10.87 -3.36 -6.06
N LEU A 347 -11.70 -3.69 -7.07
CA LEU A 347 -12.29 -2.71 -7.99
C LEU A 347 -13.21 -1.69 -7.29
N SER A 348 -13.70 -1.99 -6.09
CA SER A 348 -14.54 -1.08 -5.30
C SER A 348 -13.73 -0.09 -4.45
N PHE A 349 -12.44 -0.36 -4.22
CA PHE A 349 -11.55 0.48 -3.37
C PHE A 349 -10.40 1.16 -4.15
N LEU A 350 -10.10 0.74 -5.38
CA LEU A 350 -9.10 1.37 -6.25
C LEU A 350 -9.76 2.20 -7.36
N PRO A 351 -9.14 3.29 -7.83
CA PRO A 351 -9.66 4.08 -8.94
C PRO A 351 -9.85 3.21 -10.18
N VAL A 352 -11.10 2.98 -10.56
CA VAL A 352 -11.50 2.15 -11.72
C VAL A 352 -10.88 2.65 -13.03
N SER A 353 -10.49 3.92 -13.08
CA SER A 353 -9.81 4.55 -14.23
C SER A 353 -8.45 3.92 -14.57
N ILE A 354 -7.73 3.34 -13.61
CA ILE A 354 -6.39 2.74 -13.84
C ILE A 354 -6.50 1.34 -14.49
N PHE A 355 -7.61 0.63 -14.25
CA PHE A 355 -7.75 -0.78 -14.65
C PHE A 355 -8.83 -1.01 -15.71
N LYS A 356 -9.32 0.04 -16.38
CA LYS A 356 -10.43 -0.07 -17.35
C LYS A 356 -10.06 -1.06 -18.47
N GLY A 357 -10.71 -2.23 -18.47
CA GLY A 357 -10.50 -3.34 -19.40
C GLY A 357 -9.60 -4.49 -18.88
N LEU A 358 -8.74 -4.23 -17.89
CA LEU A 358 -7.77 -5.20 -17.39
C LEU A 358 -8.42 -6.19 -16.40
N ASN A 359 -8.24 -7.49 -16.67
CA ASN A 359 -8.74 -8.57 -15.82
C ASN A 359 -7.65 -9.09 -14.86
N VAL A 360 -6.90 -8.18 -14.22
CA VAL A 360 -5.74 -8.52 -13.36
C VAL A 360 -6.08 -9.41 -12.16
N PHE A 361 -7.34 -9.43 -11.74
CA PHE A 361 -7.82 -10.26 -10.63
C PHE A 361 -8.45 -11.58 -11.07
N LYS A 362 -8.51 -11.86 -12.38
CA LYS A 362 -9.08 -13.10 -12.90
C LYS A 362 -8.24 -14.30 -12.45
N GLY A 363 -8.89 -15.24 -11.77
CA GLY A 363 -8.22 -16.44 -11.23
C GLY A 363 -7.79 -16.31 -9.77
N TYR A 364 -8.03 -15.16 -9.13
CA TYR A 364 -7.97 -14.97 -7.69
C TYR A 364 -9.39 -15.04 -7.11
N GLY A 365 -9.59 -15.94 -6.15
CA GLY A 365 -10.87 -16.22 -5.52
C GLY A 365 -11.08 -15.42 -4.23
N SER A 366 -11.45 -16.12 -3.17
CA SER A 366 -11.64 -15.53 -1.85
C SER A 366 -10.31 -15.13 -1.20
N ALA A 367 -10.32 -14.07 -0.41
CA ALA A 367 -9.18 -13.68 0.41
C ALA A 367 -9.59 -13.53 1.88
N SER A 368 -8.65 -13.76 2.78
CA SER A 368 -8.84 -13.48 4.20
C SER A 368 -7.59 -12.89 4.85
N MET A 369 -7.82 -12.12 5.91
CA MET A 369 -6.78 -11.54 6.76
C MET A 369 -7.17 -11.75 8.22
N ASN A 370 -6.27 -12.30 9.02
CA ASN A 370 -6.48 -12.57 10.43
C ASN A 370 -5.39 -11.86 11.25
N LEU A 371 -5.81 -11.06 12.23
CA LEU A 371 -4.95 -10.45 13.24
C LEU A 371 -4.90 -11.39 14.45
N TYR A 372 -3.69 -11.68 14.90
CA TYR A 372 -3.38 -12.43 16.11
C TYR A 372 -2.54 -11.55 17.04
N LEU A 373 -2.98 -11.41 18.28
CA LEU A 373 -2.33 -10.64 19.34
C LEU A 373 -1.72 -11.63 20.33
N GLU A 374 -0.58 -12.20 19.94
CA GLU A 374 0.09 -13.26 20.70
C GLU A 374 0.97 -12.67 21.81
N LYS A 375 1.53 -13.52 22.68
CA LYS A 375 2.35 -13.07 23.81
C LYS A 375 3.62 -12.33 23.37
N ASN A 376 4.26 -12.81 22.31
CA ASN A 376 5.58 -12.35 21.89
C ASN A 376 5.58 -11.56 20.58
N ASP A 377 4.49 -11.61 19.81
CA ASP A 377 4.39 -10.96 18.51
C ASP A 377 2.95 -10.56 18.17
N ILE A 378 2.82 -9.52 17.35
CA ILE A 378 1.59 -9.15 16.66
C ILE A 378 1.70 -9.72 15.26
N ARG A 379 0.73 -10.54 14.84
CA ARG A 379 0.80 -11.31 13.59
C ARG A 379 -0.42 -11.07 12.74
N ILE A 380 -0.20 -10.80 11.46
CA ILE A 380 -1.24 -10.70 10.44
C ILE A 380 -1.02 -11.83 9.44
N GLY A 381 -1.88 -12.84 9.48
CA GLY A 381 -1.91 -13.91 8.49
C GLY A 381 -2.86 -13.54 7.35
N SER A 382 -2.43 -13.71 6.10
CA SER A 382 -3.28 -13.55 4.92
C SER A 382 -3.38 -14.84 4.14
N SER A 383 -4.53 -15.07 3.51
CA SER A 383 -4.72 -16.17 2.57
C SER A 383 -5.49 -15.71 1.35
N LEU A 384 -5.18 -16.32 0.22
CA LEU A 384 -5.78 -16.05 -1.07
C LEU A 384 -6.01 -17.37 -1.79
N THR A 385 -7.27 -17.63 -2.13
CA THR A 385 -7.66 -18.76 -2.95
C THR A 385 -7.34 -18.48 -4.40
N LEU A 386 -6.80 -19.46 -5.09
CA LEU A 386 -6.42 -19.40 -6.49
C LEU A 386 -7.30 -20.36 -7.29
N SER A 387 -7.56 -20.04 -8.55
CA SER A 387 -8.02 -21.04 -9.52
C SER A 387 -7.00 -22.18 -9.65
N ASP A 388 -7.45 -23.39 -10.00
CA ASP A 388 -6.57 -24.57 -10.12
C ASP A 388 -5.38 -24.34 -11.08
N GLU A 389 -5.62 -23.61 -12.16
CA GLU A 389 -4.59 -23.20 -13.12
C GLU A 389 -3.52 -22.30 -12.46
N MET A 390 -3.95 -21.25 -11.73
CA MET A 390 -3.02 -20.36 -11.01
C MET A 390 -2.29 -21.11 -9.89
N ALA A 391 -3.00 -21.95 -9.14
CA ALA A 391 -2.39 -22.78 -8.10
C ALA A 391 -1.29 -23.68 -8.68
N THR A 392 -1.55 -24.29 -9.84
CA THR A 392 -0.58 -25.13 -10.55
C THR A 392 0.64 -24.33 -11.02
N ALA A 393 0.43 -23.17 -11.66
CA ALA A 393 1.51 -22.31 -12.10
C ALA A 393 2.37 -21.82 -10.92
N PHE A 394 1.74 -21.28 -9.86
CA PHE A 394 2.44 -20.81 -8.67
C PHE A 394 3.17 -21.94 -7.94
N ALA A 395 2.60 -23.16 -7.88
CA ALA A 395 3.28 -24.30 -7.28
C ALA A 395 4.57 -24.69 -8.05
N LYS A 396 4.54 -24.65 -9.39
CA LYS A 396 5.73 -24.86 -10.22
C LYS A 396 6.78 -23.77 -10.00
N ILE A 397 6.36 -22.51 -10.07
CA ILE A 397 7.23 -21.33 -9.88
C ILE A 397 7.85 -21.35 -8.48
N ASN A 398 7.09 -21.68 -7.43
CA ASN A 398 7.55 -21.68 -6.04
C ASN A 398 8.27 -22.97 -5.62
N LYS A 399 8.58 -23.89 -6.56
CA LYS A 399 9.32 -25.12 -6.24
C LYS A 399 10.78 -24.84 -5.83
N ARG A 400 11.38 -23.77 -6.37
CA ARG A 400 12.75 -23.37 -6.03
C ARG A 400 12.84 -22.89 -4.57
N LYS A 401 14.01 -23.08 -3.96
CA LYS A 401 14.37 -22.52 -2.66
C LYS A 401 15.61 -21.64 -2.77
N VAL A 402 15.75 -20.72 -1.83
CA VAL A 402 16.91 -19.83 -1.74
C VAL A 402 18.20 -20.64 -1.59
N ASN A 403 19.24 -20.28 -2.35
CA ASN A 403 20.54 -20.93 -2.27
C ASN A 403 21.17 -20.76 -0.89
N LYS A 404 21.37 -21.89 -0.20
CA LYS A 404 21.97 -21.93 1.15
C LYS A 404 23.34 -21.30 1.23
N LYS A 405 24.09 -21.24 0.12
CA LYS A 405 25.42 -20.60 0.06
C LYS A 405 25.35 -19.09 0.30
N PHE A 406 24.22 -18.42 0.02
CA PHE A 406 24.06 -17.00 0.31
C PHE A 406 24.31 -16.68 1.79
N LEU A 407 23.93 -17.59 2.69
CA LEU A 407 24.05 -17.40 4.14
C LEU A 407 25.50 -17.25 4.62
N ASN A 408 26.48 -17.72 3.84
CA ASN A 408 27.91 -17.53 4.15
C ASN A 408 28.35 -16.07 4.00
N TYR A 409 27.54 -15.25 3.32
CA TYR A 409 27.82 -13.86 2.99
C TYR A 409 26.83 -12.90 3.68
N VAL A 410 26.22 -13.35 4.78
CA VAL A 410 25.29 -12.56 5.60
C VAL A 410 25.89 -12.35 6.97
N ASN A 411 25.80 -11.12 7.50
CA ASN A 411 26.22 -10.80 8.86
C ASN A 411 25.10 -10.08 9.63
N GLU A 412 24.50 -10.78 10.58
CA GLU A 412 23.39 -10.31 11.40
C GLU A 412 23.75 -9.23 12.43
N ASP A 413 25.03 -9.00 12.69
CA ASP A 413 25.46 -7.86 13.51
C ASP A 413 25.46 -6.57 12.67
N LYS A 414 25.50 -6.68 11.33
CA LYS A 414 25.57 -5.55 10.40
C LYS A 414 24.24 -5.15 9.79
N PHE A 415 23.45 -6.13 9.31
CA PHE A 415 22.27 -5.78 8.51
C PHE A 415 21.17 -5.11 9.35
N ILE A 416 20.47 -4.16 8.73
CA ILE A 416 19.20 -3.62 9.23
C ILE A 416 18.05 -4.49 8.73
N GLY A 417 18.13 -5.00 7.51
CA GLY A 417 17.08 -5.82 6.92
C GLY A 417 17.60 -6.73 5.82
N TYR A 418 16.74 -7.64 5.40
CA TYR A 418 16.95 -8.43 4.19
C TYR A 418 15.64 -8.69 3.45
N MET A 419 15.76 -9.03 2.18
CA MET A 419 14.69 -9.58 1.36
C MET A 419 15.24 -10.76 0.56
N ALA A 420 14.65 -11.93 0.78
CA ALA A 420 14.96 -13.16 0.10
C ALA A 420 13.76 -13.55 -0.77
N TYR A 421 14.03 -14.00 -1.99
CA TYR A 421 13.00 -14.59 -2.83
C TYR A 421 13.56 -15.80 -3.58
N ALA A 422 12.68 -16.73 -3.91
CA ALA A 422 13.00 -17.90 -4.70
C ALA A 422 11.82 -18.28 -5.61
N MET A 423 12.05 -18.15 -6.90
CA MET A 423 11.17 -18.61 -7.98
C MET A 423 12.00 -19.43 -8.96
N ASP A 424 11.43 -20.48 -9.55
CA ASP A 424 12.07 -21.24 -10.60
C ASP A 424 12.01 -20.43 -11.90
N SER A 425 13.15 -19.92 -12.37
CA SER A 425 13.19 -19.07 -13.56
C SER A 425 12.69 -19.78 -14.81
N LYS A 426 12.91 -21.09 -14.97
CA LYS A 426 12.42 -21.82 -16.14
C LYS A 426 10.90 -21.89 -16.10
N ALA A 427 10.35 -22.38 -14.99
CA ALA A 427 8.90 -22.48 -14.82
C ALA A 427 8.21 -21.10 -14.91
N TYR A 428 8.85 -20.05 -14.39
CA TYR A 428 8.33 -18.69 -14.51
C TYR A 428 8.24 -18.26 -15.98
N LEU A 429 9.30 -18.43 -16.76
CA LEU A 429 9.31 -18.04 -18.16
C LEU A 429 8.32 -18.87 -19.01
N GLU A 430 8.13 -20.16 -18.69
CA GLU A 430 7.16 -21.03 -19.35
C GLU A 430 5.70 -20.68 -19.02
N GLU A 431 5.41 -20.25 -17.79
CA GLU A 431 4.05 -19.92 -17.36
C GLU A 431 3.70 -18.43 -17.61
N TYR A 432 4.69 -17.55 -17.70
CA TYR A 432 4.51 -16.10 -17.86
C TYR A 432 3.62 -15.70 -19.04
N PRO A 433 3.78 -16.24 -20.27
CA PRO A 433 2.89 -15.93 -21.39
C PRO A 433 1.42 -16.26 -21.09
N LYS A 434 1.17 -17.38 -20.41
CA LYS A 434 -0.20 -17.80 -20.03
C LYS A 434 -0.81 -16.85 -19.01
N LEU A 435 0.00 -16.44 -18.01
CA LEU A 435 -0.40 -15.43 -17.02
C LEU A 435 -0.71 -14.09 -17.69
N MET A 436 0.12 -13.64 -18.63
CA MET A 436 -0.10 -12.38 -19.37
C MET A 436 -1.37 -12.43 -20.20
N ASN A 437 -1.59 -13.51 -20.95
CA ASN A 437 -2.81 -13.68 -21.75
C ASN A 437 -4.07 -13.67 -20.85
N LYS A 438 -4.00 -14.24 -19.65
CA LYS A 438 -5.12 -14.20 -18.70
C LYS A 438 -5.45 -12.79 -18.21
N MET A 439 -4.43 -11.99 -17.91
CA MET A 439 -4.61 -10.63 -17.37
C MET A 439 -4.96 -9.60 -18.45
N TYR A 440 -4.36 -9.71 -19.64
CA TYR A 440 -4.42 -8.70 -20.69
C TYR A 440 -5.14 -9.15 -21.96
N GLY A 441 -5.33 -10.44 -22.19
CA GLY A 441 -5.91 -10.99 -23.42
C GLY A 441 -7.39 -10.66 -23.65
N SER A 442 -8.08 -10.08 -22.67
CA SER A 442 -9.42 -9.52 -22.86
C SER A 442 -9.43 -8.16 -23.56
N VAL A 443 -8.33 -7.40 -23.50
CA VAL A 443 -8.20 -6.05 -24.09
C VAL A 443 -7.29 -6.06 -25.31
N TYR A 444 -6.18 -6.81 -25.21
CA TYR A 444 -5.09 -6.81 -26.19
C TYR A 444 -4.88 -8.23 -26.71
N LYS A 445 -5.95 -8.89 -27.16
CA LYS A 445 -5.92 -10.32 -27.48
C LYS A 445 -4.86 -10.65 -28.54
N ASP A 446 -4.85 -9.89 -29.64
CA ASP A 446 -3.98 -10.16 -30.78
C ASP A 446 -2.54 -9.75 -30.48
N GLU A 447 -2.33 -8.60 -29.82
CA GLU A 447 -1.00 -8.13 -29.43
C GLU A 447 -0.36 -9.02 -28.36
N VAL A 448 -1.13 -9.44 -27.35
CA VAL A 448 -0.63 -10.32 -26.28
C VAL A 448 -0.38 -11.72 -26.81
N SER A 449 -1.21 -12.25 -27.71
CA SER A 449 -0.95 -13.53 -28.37
C SER A 449 0.32 -13.46 -29.19
N MET A 450 0.45 -12.46 -30.07
CA MET A 450 1.64 -12.27 -30.89
C MET A 450 2.90 -12.04 -30.05
N ALA A 451 2.83 -11.22 -29.00
CA ALA A 451 3.94 -10.99 -28.08
C ALA A 451 4.32 -12.27 -27.31
N SER A 452 3.33 -13.08 -26.91
CA SER A 452 3.54 -14.37 -26.24
C SER A 452 4.23 -15.38 -27.16
N ASP A 453 3.79 -15.47 -28.41
CA ASP A 453 4.39 -16.33 -29.42
C ASP A 453 5.82 -15.90 -29.73
N LEU A 454 6.05 -14.59 -29.89
CA LEU A 454 7.39 -14.04 -30.10
C LEU A 454 8.30 -14.28 -28.90
N PHE A 455 7.79 -14.09 -27.67
CA PHE A 455 8.53 -14.34 -26.45
C PHE A 455 8.97 -15.81 -26.36
N SER A 456 8.04 -16.74 -26.59
CA SER A 456 8.30 -18.18 -26.54
C SER A 456 9.18 -18.67 -27.70
N LEU A 457 9.16 -17.99 -28.85
CA LEU A 457 10.00 -18.33 -30.01
C LEU A 457 11.43 -17.81 -29.86
N LEU A 458 11.62 -16.60 -29.33
CA LEU A 458 12.93 -15.96 -29.23
C LEU A 458 13.71 -16.35 -27.99
N LEU A 459 13.03 -16.73 -26.91
CA LEU A 459 13.65 -17.01 -25.63
C LEU A 459 13.90 -18.51 -25.47
N ASP A 460 15.14 -18.91 -25.24
CA ASP A 460 15.46 -20.24 -24.73
C ASP A 460 15.38 -20.20 -23.20
N GLU A 461 14.23 -20.58 -22.64
CA GLU A 461 13.98 -20.53 -21.20
C GLU A 461 14.97 -21.40 -20.42
N GLU A 462 15.44 -22.50 -21.03
CA GLU A 462 16.44 -23.36 -20.42
C GLU A 462 17.80 -22.66 -20.34
N ALA A 463 18.25 -22.01 -21.42
CA ALA A 463 19.48 -21.23 -21.42
C ALA A 463 19.40 -20.06 -20.44
N VAL A 464 18.30 -19.31 -20.42
CA VAL A 464 18.11 -18.17 -19.51
C VAL A 464 18.10 -18.64 -18.05
N SER A 465 17.40 -19.74 -17.75
CA SER A 465 17.37 -20.31 -16.39
C SER A 465 18.73 -20.88 -15.92
N LYS A 466 19.69 -21.09 -16.83
CA LYS A 466 21.08 -21.41 -16.48
C LYS A 466 21.85 -20.17 -16.05
N VAL A 467 21.62 -19.02 -16.70
CA VAL A 467 22.27 -17.74 -16.37
C VAL A 467 21.71 -17.14 -15.08
N ILE A 468 20.38 -17.05 -14.94
CA ILE A 468 19.69 -16.57 -13.74
C ILE A 468 18.76 -17.66 -13.26
N LYS A 469 18.99 -18.16 -12.04
CA LYS A 469 18.24 -19.31 -11.51
C LYS A 469 16.91 -18.95 -10.85
N GLY A 470 16.73 -17.67 -10.48
CA GLY A 470 15.47 -17.12 -9.95
C GLY A 470 15.39 -17.05 -8.42
N ASP A 471 16.48 -17.30 -7.71
CA ASP A 471 16.60 -16.98 -6.29
C ASP A 471 17.57 -15.83 -6.05
N GLY A 472 17.22 -14.99 -5.08
CA GLY A 472 18.04 -13.87 -4.66
C GLY A 472 17.93 -13.56 -3.18
N LEU A 473 18.98 -12.93 -2.66
CA LEU A 473 19.02 -12.39 -1.31
C LEU A 473 19.61 -10.98 -1.36
N LEU A 474 18.78 -9.99 -1.03
CA LEU A 474 19.17 -8.60 -0.82
C LEU A 474 19.36 -8.37 0.67
N ILE A 475 20.55 -7.90 1.05
CA ILE A 475 20.88 -7.45 2.40
C ILE A 475 20.94 -5.92 2.38
N PHE A 476 20.32 -5.30 3.37
CA PHE A 476 20.36 -3.85 3.58
C PHE A 476 21.07 -3.55 4.89
N ASN A 477 22.23 -2.92 4.82
CA ASN A 477 23.10 -2.59 5.95
C ASN A 477 22.82 -1.19 6.52
N GLY A 478 22.19 -0.31 5.73
CA GLY A 478 21.70 0.99 6.17
C GLY A 478 21.90 2.10 5.16
N LEU A 479 22.06 3.31 5.67
CA LEU A 479 22.29 4.51 4.87
C LEU A 479 23.69 5.04 5.13
N THR A 480 24.35 5.48 4.06
CA THR A 480 25.64 6.16 4.12
C THR A 480 25.52 7.52 3.45
N GLN A 481 26.21 8.53 4.01
CA GLN A 481 26.32 9.82 3.36
C GLN A 481 27.63 9.85 2.55
N LYS A 482 27.55 10.22 1.27
CA LYS A 482 28.73 10.43 0.42
C LYS A 482 28.70 11.84 -0.16
N GLU A 483 29.85 12.50 -0.14
CA GLU A 483 30.03 13.76 -0.85
C GLU A 483 30.05 13.50 -2.36
N VAL A 484 29.17 14.17 -3.09
CA VAL A 484 29.11 14.09 -4.56
C VAL A 484 29.39 15.45 -5.18
N THR A 485 30.16 15.41 -6.25
CA THR A 485 30.52 16.58 -7.03
C THR A 485 29.58 16.72 -8.21
N TYR A 486 28.96 17.89 -8.37
CA TYR A 486 28.09 18.20 -9.50
C TYR A 486 28.49 19.53 -10.14
N LYS A 487 28.30 19.62 -11.46
CA LYS A 487 28.48 20.86 -12.20
C LYS A 487 27.15 21.62 -12.22
N THR A 488 27.19 22.89 -11.87
CA THR A 488 26.06 23.81 -11.97
C THR A 488 26.51 25.11 -12.61
N TYR A 489 25.57 25.97 -12.97
CA TYR A 489 25.88 27.27 -13.56
C TYR A 489 25.66 28.32 -12.49
N GLU A 490 26.71 29.09 -12.17
CA GLU A 490 26.55 30.33 -11.42
C GLU A 490 26.41 31.47 -12.41
N TYR A 491 25.43 32.31 -12.14
CA TYR A 491 25.17 33.48 -12.95
C TYR A 491 26.06 34.61 -12.45
N ASN A 492 26.92 35.13 -13.32
CA ASN A 492 27.76 36.27 -13.01
C ASN A 492 26.95 37.55 -13.29
N GLU A 493 26.52 38.23 -12.23
CA GLU A 493 25.68 39.43 -12.30
C GLU A 493 26.37 40.61 -13.01
N ASP A 494 27.71 40.61 -13.09
CA ASP A 494 28.47 41.72 -13.66
C ASP A 494 28.59 41.65 -15.20
N ASN A 495 28.59 40.45 -15.78
CA ASN A 495 28.76 40.25 -17.23
C ASN A 495 27.64 39.42 -17.89
N PHE A 496 26.62 39.01 -17.14
CA PHE A 496 25.48 38.21 -17.59
C PHE A 496 25.88 36.83 -18.18
N GLU A 497 27.12 36.37 -17.94
CA GLU A 497 27.62 35.08 -18.41
C GLU A 497 27.32 33.96 -17.40
N ARG A 498 27.23 32.72 -17.91
CA ARG A 498 27.02 31.51 -17.10
C ARG A 498 28.35 30.79 -16.92
N ASP A 499 28.92 30.89 -15.73
CA ASP A 499 30.14 30.15 -15.39
C ASP A 499 29.78 28.75 -14.89
N THR A 500 30.40 27.72 -15.49
CA THR A 500 30.25 26.35 -15.00
C THR A 500 31.06 26.17 -13.73
N VAL A 501 30.39 26.14 -12.58
CA VAL A 501 31.03 25.91 -11.29
C VAL A 501 30.83 24.48 -10.83
N THR A 502 31.84 23.94 -10.16
CA THR A 502 31.80 22.61 -9.56
C THR A 502 31.47 22.75 -8.09
N LYS A 503 30.32 22.21 -7.67
CA LYS A 503 29.87 22.21 -6.27
C LYS A 503 29.86 20.79 -5.71
N THR A 504 29.95 20.67 -4.40
CA THR A 504 29.74 19.41 -3.70
C THR A 504 28.46 19.46 -2.86
N LYS A 505 27.79 18.31 -2.73
CA LYS A 505 26.68 18.13 -1.80
C LYS A 505 26.78 16.74 -1.17
N MET A 506 26.28 16.61 0.05
CA MET A 506 26.12 15.29 0.67
C MET A 506 24.87 14.63 0.09
N GLU A 507 25.02 13.40 -0.40
CA GLU A 507 23.90 12.56 -0.83
C GLU A 507 23.81 11.33 0.07
N THR A 508 22.59 11.04 0.52
CA THR A 508 22.26 9.82 1.27
C THR A 508 22.10 8.65 0.30
N ARG A 509 22.76 7.52 0.58
CA ARG A 509 22.73 6.33 -0.29
C ARG A 509 22.49 5.05 0.52
N PRO A 510 21.78 4.06 -0.06
CA PRO A 510 21.64 2.76 0.56
C PRO A 510 22.98 2.00 0.54
N ASP A 511 23.26 1.33 1.65
CA ASP A 511 24.31 0.32 1.75
C ASP A 511 23.68 -1.08 1.65
N PHE A 512 24.01 -1.81 0.59
CA PHE A 512 23.38 -3.09 0.27
C PHE A 512 24.34 -4.09 -0.37
N LEU A 513 23.99 -5.36 -0.23
CA LEU A 513 24.56 -6.49 -0.93
C LEU A 513 23.45 -7.34 -1.52
N PHE A 514 23.46 -7.54 -2.83
CA PHE A 514 22.54 -8.38 -3.55
C PHE A 514 23.26 -9.61 -4.10
N MET A 515 22.66 -10.77 -3.90
CA MET A 515 23.16 -12.07 -4.33
C MET A 515 22.13 -12.75 -5.22
N LEU A 516 22.59 -13.29 -6.36
CA LEU A 516 21.78 -14.08 -7.29
C LEU A 516 22.51 -15.37 -7.64
N SER A 517 21.80 -16.49 -7.72
CA SER A 517 22.41 -17.74 -8.17
C SER A 517 22.55 -17.77 -9.69
N THR A 518 23.72 -18.21 -10.16
CA THR A 518 24.02 -18.45 -11.56
C THR A 518 24.67 -19.82 -11.76
N GLY A 519 24.34 -20.49 -12.86
CA GLY A 519 24.96 -21.75 -13.28
C GLY A 519 25.78 -21.63 -14.57
N ASP A 520 25.67 -20.52 -15.29
CA ASP A 520 26.37 -20.28 -16.55
C ASP A 520 26.76 -18.80 -16.64
N THR A 521 28.06 -18.55 -16.70
CA THR A 521 28.63 -17.19 -16.68
C THR A 521 29.02 -16.71 -18.07
N ARG A 522 29.00 -17.56 -19.10
CA ARG A 522 29.60 -17.26 -20.41
C ARG A 522 29.05 -15.98 -21.05
N LEU A 523 27.74 -15.76 -20.93
CA LEU A 523 27.10 -14.54 -21.40
C LEU A 523 27.50 -13.33 -20.55
N LEU A 524 27.51 -13.49 -19.21
CA LEU A 524 27.89 -12.44 -18.27
C LEU A 524 29.34 -12.02 -18.48
N ASP A 525 30.26 -12.97 -18.65
CA ASP A 525 31.69 -12.72 -18.90
C ASP A 525 31.89 -11.92 -20.20
N LYS A 526 31.13 -12.23 -21.25
CA LYS A 526 31.13 -11.46 -22.51
C LYS A 526 30.60 -10.03 -22.31
N LEU A 527 29.52 -9.87 -21.54
CA LEU A 527 28.95 -8.55 -21.23
C LEU A 527 29.91 -7.69 -20.40
N ILE A 528 30.60 -8.31 -19.43
CA ILE A 528 31.63 -7.66 -18.61
C ILE A 528 32.80 -7.21 -19.49
N ALA A 529 33.36 -8.12 -20.30
CA ALA A 529 34.46 -7.79 -21.21
C ALA A 529 34.08 -6.67 -22.20
N TYR A 530 32.85 -6.69 -22.70
CA TYR A 530 32.32 -5.62 -23.54
C TYR A 530 32.19 -4.29 -22.77
N GLY A 531 31.69 -4.32 -21.53
CA GLY A 531 31.57 -3.16 -20.66
C GLY A 531 32.93 -2.52 -20.34
N VAL A 532 33.95 -3.34 -20.09
CA VAL A 532 35.34 -2.89 -19.90
C VAL A 532 35.85 -2.21 -21.18
N LYS A 533 35.65 -2.84 -22.34
CA LYS A 533 36.03 -2.26 -23.64
C LYS A 533 35.33 -0.93 -23.93
N LYS A 534 34.11 -0.75 -23.43
CA LYS A 534 33.30 0.48 -23.61
C LYS A 534 33.52 1.51 -22.49
N ASN A 535 34.42 1.27 -21.54
CA ASN A 535 34.67 2.14 -20.38
C ASN A 535 33.40 2.42 -19.55
N VAL A 536 32.44 1.49 -19.55
CA VAL A 536 31.26 1.53 -18.66
C VAL A 536 31.42 0.58 -17.46
N VAL A 537 32.43 -0.28 -17.51
CA VAL A 537 32.87 -1.11 -16.39
C VAL A 537 34.36 -0.88 -16.19
N LYS A 538 34.76 -0.70 -14.93
CA LYS A 538 36.15 -0.63 -14.51
C LYS A 538 36.57 -1.94 -13.87
N ASP A 539 37.68 -2.47 -14.35
CA ASP A 539 38.32 -3.66 -13.79
C ASP A 539 39.09 -3.28 -12.51
N MET A 540 38.76 -3.93 -11.39
CA MET A 540 39.41 -3.77 -10.09
C MET A 540 40.21 -5.04 -9.73
N HIS A 541 40.68 -5.79 -10.73
CA HIS A 541 41.38 -7.08 -10.69
C HIS A 541 40.50 -8.27 -10.30
N ASN A 542 39.93 -8.29 -9.10
CA ASN A 542 39.16 -9.45 -8.59
C ASN A 542 37.64 -9.21 -8.57
N TYR A 543 37.22 -7.99 -8.91
CA TYR A 543 35.83 -7.57 -9.01
C TYR A 543 35.77 -6.34 -9.92
N TYR A 544 34.56 -5.86 -10.19
CA TYR A 544 34.31 -4.79 -11.14
C TYR A 544 33.55 -3.64 -10.49
N GLU A 545 33.74 -2.44 -11.02
CA GLU A 545 32.97 -1.23 -10.67
C GLU A 545 32.19 -0.76 -11.91
N LEU A 546 30.88 -0.57 -11.77
CA LEU A 546 30.04 -0.02 -12.83
C LEU A 546 30.20 1.52 -12.86
N ILE A 547 30.51 2.06 -14.04
CA ILE A 547 30.62 3.50 -14.26
C ILE A 547 29.31 4.02 -14.86
N THR A 548 28.54 4.76 -14.08
CA THR A 548 27.28 5.38 -14.52
C THR A 548 27.37 6.90 -14.60
N PRO A 549 27.36 7.52 -15.81
CA PRO A 549 27.50 8.98 -15.97
C PRO A 549 26.43 9.81 -15.27
N LYS A 550 25.22 9.25 -15.10
CA LYS A 550 24.06 9.91 -14.48
C LYS A 550 23.74 9.43 -13.07
N ASN A 551 24.43 8.40 -12.57
CA ASN A 551 24.19 7.83 -11.25
C ASN A 551 25.53 7.78 -10.48
N PRO A 552 25.79 8.70 -9.54
CA PRO A 552 27.10 8.80 -8.88
C PRO A 552 27.34 7.73 -7.80
N MET A 553 26.52 6.68 -7.71
CA MET A 553 26.77 5.57 -6.80
C MET A 553 27.69 4.55 -7.47
N PRO A 554 28.91 4.30 -6.95
CA PRO A 554 29.69 3.18 -7.44
C PRO A 554 28.97 1.89 -7.04
N VAL A 555 28.61 1.09 -8.05
CA VAL A 555 28.07 -0.26 -7.87
C VAL A 555 29.17 -1.22 -8.20
N TYR A 556 29.53 -2.05 -7.23
CA TYR A 556 30.55 -3.08 -7.36
C TYR A 556 29.89 -4.41 -7.61
N PHE A 557 30.46 -5.23 -8.47
CA PHE A 557 29.93 -6.56 -8.74
C PHE A 557 31.03 -7.58 -9.03
N ALA A 558 30.73 -8.84 -8.76
CA ALA A 558 31.61 -9.97 -9.00
C ALA A 558 30.80 -11.25 -9.21
N ILE A 559 31.40 -12.24 -9.88
CA ILE A 559 30.86 -13.59 -9.96
C ILE A 559 31.81 -14.49 -9.17
N HIS A 560 31.32 -15.14 -8.12
CA HIS A 560 32.12 -16.00 -7.26
C HIS A 560 31.29 -17.18 -6.75
N ASN A 561 31.83 -18.40 -6.77
CA ASN A 561 31.17 -19.61 -6.26
C ASN A 561 29.75 -19.91 -6.83
N GLY A 562 29.48 -19.51 -8.09
CA GLY A 562 28.17 -19.66 -8.72
C GLY A 562 27.13 -18.64 -8.22
N ILE A 563 27.59 -17.52 -7.69
CA ILE A 563 26.77 -16.42 -7.20
C ILE A 563 27.24 -15.13 -7.87
N ILE A 564 26.29 -14.36 -8.37
CA ILE A 564 26.51 -12.98 -8.80
C ILE A 564 26.29 -12.10 -7.57
N PHE A 565 27.33 -11.36 -7.20
CA PHE A 565 27.30 -10.36 -6.14
C PHE A 565 27.20 -8.97 -6.75
N MET A 566 26.36 -8.12 -6.18
CA MET A 566 26.27 -6.71 -6.53
C MET A 566 26.07 -5.90 -5.25
N GLY A 567 26.86 -4.85 -5.02
CA GLY A 567 26.74 -4.08 -3.80
C GLY A 567 27.34 -2.68 -3.90
N SER A 568 27.13 -1.90 -2.85
CA SER A 568 27.60 -0.51 -2.74
C SER A 568 28.98 -0.37 -2.07
N ASP A 569 29.49 -1.43 -1.46
CA ASP A 569 30.79 -1.46 -0.77
C ASP A 569 31.80 -2.36 -1.50
N GLY A 570 32.78 -1.74 -2.16
CA GLY A 570 33.84 -2.44 -2.87
C GLY A 570 34.79 -3.21 -1.93
N GLN A 571 34.95 -2.80 -0.67
CA GLN A 571 35.73 -3.55 0.32
C GLN A 571 35.00 -4.84 0.68
N GLU A 572 33.68 -4.79 0.85
CA GLU A 572 32.86 -5.97 1.09
C GLU A 572 32.96 -6.97 -0.07
N ILE A 573 32.77 -6.52 -1.32
CA ILE A 573 32.94 -7.36 -2.51
C ILE A 573 34.36 -7.93 -2.60
N GLY A 574 35.38 -7.10 -2.33
CA GLY A 574 36.77 -7.53 -2.28
C GLY A 574 37.03 -8.62 -1.24
N GLN A 575 36.42 -8.54 -0.06
CA GLN A 575 36.52 -9.59 0.96
C GLN A 575 35.83 -10.88 0.52
N ILE A 576 34.68 -10.78 -0.17
CA ILE A 576 33.93 -11.94 -0.67
C ILE A 576 34.76 -12.73 -1.68
N VAL A 577 35.29 -12.07 -2.71
CA VAL A 577 36.06 -12.74 -3.79
C VAL A 577 37.40 -13.29 -3.30
N ASN A 578 37.98 -12.69 -2.26
CA ASN A 578 39.22 -13.15 -1.64
C ASN A 578 38.99 -14.17 -0.50
N ASN A 579 37.75 -14.65 -0.29
CA ASN A 579 37.38 -15.60 0.78
C ASN A 579 37.74 -15.12 2.20
N LYS A 580 37.68 -13.81 2.44
CA LYS A 580 37.95 -13.17 3.75
C LYS A 580 36.68 -12.68 4.46
N TYR A 581 35.52 -12.72 3.79
CA TYR A 581 34.26 -12.30 4.39
C TYR A 581 33.86 -13.21 5.55
N GLN A 582 33.45 -12.61 6.69
CA GLN A 582 32.98 -13.33 7.86
C GLN A 582 31.47 -13.22 8.00
N GLY A 583 30.76 -14.27 7.58
CA GLY A 583 29.33 -14.42 7.78
C GLY A 583 28.99 -14.84 9.21
N LYS A 584 27.87 -14.32 9.72
CA LYS A 584 27.26 -14.68 11.00
C LYS A 584 25.75 -14.56 10.86
N ILE A 585 25.03 -15.65 11.08
CA ILE A 585 23.57 -15.64 11.00
C ILE A 585 22.97 -16.63 11.99
N SER A 586 21.95 -16.18 12.72
CA SER A 586 21.21 -16.98 13.68
C SER A 586 20.30 -17.99 13.00
N SER A 587 19.94 -19.02 13.78
CA SER A 587 19.01 -20.07 13.34
C SER A 587 17.63 -19.51 12.95
N ARG A 588 17.18 -18.41 13.57
CA ARG A 588 15.91 -17.74 13.24
C ARG A 588 15.94 -17.22 11.79
N HIS A 589 16.88 -16.33 11.47
CA HIS A 589 16.99 -15.76 10.12
C HIS A 589 17.28 -16.82 9.06
N LYS A 590 18.15 -17.79 9.37
CA LYS A 590 18.40 -18.94 8.48
C LYS A 590 17.12 -19.71 8.15
N ASN A 591 16.27 -19.98 9.14
CA ASN A 591 15.01 -20.68 8.92
C ASN A 591 14.04 -19.86 8.07
N GLU A 592 13.90 -18.56 8.35
CA GLU A 592 13.01 -17.69 7.58
C GLU A 592 13.42 -17.59 6.11
N ILE A 593 14.73 -17.43 5.84
CA ILE A 593 15.25 -17.33 4.47
C ILE A 593 15.09 -18.66 3.70
N LEU A 594 15.34 -19.81 4.33
CA LEU A 594 15.43 -21.09 3.62
C LEU A 594 14.11 -21.84 3.47
N LYS A 595 13.15 -21.63 4.38
CA LYS A 595 11.88 -22.38 4.37
C LYS A 595 10.82 -21.74 3.45
N ASN A 596 10.88 -20.42 3.31
CA ASN A 596 9.88 -19.63 2.60
C ASN A 596 10.32 -19.32 1.17
N ASN A 597 9.36 -19.05 0.28
CA ASN A 597 9.63 -18.61 -1.09
C ASN A 597 9.87 -17.10 -1.19
N PHE A 598 9.31 -16.36 -0.24
CA PHE A 598 9.62 -14.98 0.03
C PHE A 598 9.83 -14.84 1.54
N ALA A 599 10.88 -14.13 1.94
CA ALA A 599 11.11 -13.76 3.32
C ALA A 599 11.75 -12.37 3.38
N ALA A 600 11.19 -11.46 4.15
CA ALA A 600 11.79 -10.18 4.45
C ALA A 600 11.87 -9.96 5.96
N TYR A 601 12.85 -9.18 6.35
CA TYR A 601 13.07 -8.78 7.74
C TYR A 601 13.51 -7.33 7.78
N PHE A 602 13.04 -6.61 8.78
CA PHE A 602 13.44 -5.24 9.03
C PHE A 602 13.55 -4.95 10.53
N ASN A 603 14.71 -4.43 10.93
CA ASN A 603 14.97 -3.94 12.27
C ASN A 603 14.83 -2.42 12.31
N SER A 604 13.67 -1.94 12.77
CA SER A 604 13.36 -0.52 12.88
C SER A 604 14.34 0.23 13.79
N LYS A 605 14.70 -0.36 14.93
CA LYS A 605 15.61 0.25 15.92
C LYS A 605 17.01 0.50 15.35
N ARG A 606 17.54 -0.43 14.56
CA ARG A 606 18.83 -0.25 13.88
C ARG A 606 18.77 0.79 12.75
N MET A 607 17.59 1.14 12.27
CA MET A 607 17.37 2.23 11.30
C MET A 607 17.21 3.59 11.98
N ALA A 608 16.71 3.64 13.21
CA ALA A 608 16.54 4.87 13.96
C ALA A 608 17.87 5.65 14.05
N GLY A 609 17.82 6.96 13.77
CA GLY A 609 18.99 7.84 13.77
C GLY A 609 19.88 7.74 12.53
N LYS A 610 19.63 6.81 11.60
CA LYS A 610 20.40 6.68 10.35
C LYS A 610 19.82 7.46 9.18
N ILE A 611 18.61 8.00 9.30
CA ILE A 611 17.97 8.83 8.27
C ILE A 611 18.46 10.28 8.45
N PRO A 612 19.14 10.88 7.46
CA PRO A 612 19.59 12.26 7.56
C PRO A 612 18.46 13.27 7.54
N TYR A 613 18.68 14.39 8.22
CA TYR A 613 17.75 15.53 8.23
C TYR A 613 17.34 16.00 6.82
N SER A 614 18.29 16.02 5.88
CA SER A 614 18.08 16.44 4.50
C SER A 614 16.99 15.66 3.77
N GLU A 615 16.75 14.40 4.17
CA GLU A 615 15.74 13.53 3.55
C GLU A 615 14.32 13.82 4.06
N LEU A 616 14.18 14.37 5.27
CA LEU A 616 12.88 14.59 5.92
C LEU A 616 12.43 16.06 5.91
N GLY A 617 13.38 16.98 5.75
CA GLY A 617 13.11 18.41 5.53
C GLY A 617 12.66 19.20 6.76
N SER A 618 12.47 18.57 7.93
CA SER A 618 12.24 19.29 9.20
C SER A 618 12.69 18.52 10.44
N PRO A 619 13.04 19.21 11.56
CA PRO A 619 13.57 18.53 12.75
C PRO A 619 12.47 17.71 13.43
N GLN A 620 11.24 18.23 13.42
CA GLN A 620 10.07 17.57 13.99
C GLN A 620 9.76 16.24 13.29
N LYS A 621 9.88 16.20 11.95
CA LYS A 621 9.69 14.96 11.18
C LYS A 621 10.77 13.93 11.49
N LEU A 622 12.02 14.37 11.66
CA LEU A 622 13.13 13.50 12.04
C LEU A 622 12.92 12.90 13.44
N GLU A 623 12.54 13.73 14.42
CA GLU A 623 12.24 13.29 15.77
C GLU A 623 11.07 12.30 15.79
N LYS A 624 9.95 12.64 15.13
CA LYS A 624 8.79 11.75 15.00
C LYS A 624 9.14 10.42 14.34
N THR A 625 9.89 10.45 13.23
CA THR A 625 10.33 9.23 12.53
C THR A 625 11.21 8.36 13.41
N ASN A 626 12.19 8.94 14.11
CA ASN A 626 13.06 8.21 15.01
C ASN A 626 12.31 7.64 16.21
N LYS A 627 11.33 8.37 16.74
CA LYS A 627 10.45 7.89 17.82
C LYS A 627 9.67 6.65 17.37
N ILE A 628 9.04 6.69 16.20
CA ILE A 628 8.30 5.56 15.62
C ILE A 628 9.24 4.37 15.37
N LEU A 629 10.40 4.59 14.75
CA LEU A 629 11.36 3.51 14.50
C LEU A 629 11.86 2.85 15.80
N ASN A 630 12.05 3.63 16.86
CA ASN A 630 12.45 3.12 18.17
C ASN A 630 11.33 2.37 18.91
N SER A 631 10.06 2.72 18.65
CA SER A 631 8.92 2.08 19.30
C SER A 631 8.57 0.73 18.67
N LEU A 632 8.78 0.57 17.36
CA LEU A 632 8.52 -0.68 16.63
C LEU A 632 9.48 -1.81 17.03
N GLY A 633 8.94 -3.04 17.05
CA GLY A 633 9.72 -4.27 17.12
C GLY A 633 10.24 -4.71 15.77
N ASP A 634 10.95 -5.83 15.78
CA ASP A 634 11.50 -6.44 14.58
C ASP A 634 10.36 -6.97 13.70
N ILE A 635 10.34 -6.58 12.44
CA ILE A 635 9.28 -6.91 11.48
C ILE A 635 9.75 -8.04 10.59
N TYR A 636 8.90 -9.06 10.42
CA TYR A 636 9.10 -10.20 9.55
C TYR A 636 7.95 -10.28 8.55
N ILE A 637 8.28 -10.61 7.30
CA ILE A 637 7.30 -10.91 6.26
C ILE A 637 7.70 -12.23 5.64
N LYS A 638 6.77 -13.16 5.46
CA LYS A 638 7.03 -14.42 4.77
C LYS A 638 5.86 -14.89 3.94
N SER A 639 6.15 -15.63 2.88
CA SER A 639 5.14 -16.38 2.14
C SER A 639 5.26 -17.88 2.41
N ALA A 640 4.12 -18.50 2.67
CA ALA A 640 4.03 -19.95 2.71
C ALA A 640 4.01 -20.50 1.27
N PRO A 641 4.51 -21.73 1.05
CA PRO A 641 4.25 -22.46 -0.19
C PRO A 641 2.75 -22.59 -0.44
N VAL A 642 2.35 -22.59 -1.71
CA VAL A 642 0.96 -22.88 -2.10
C VAL A 642 0.57 -24.27 -1.59
N LYS A 643 -0.55 -24.35 -0.86
CA LYS A 643 -1.12 -25.60 -0.35
C LYS A 643 -2.50 -25.82 -0.96
N GLY A 644 -2.64 -26.86 -1.78
CA GLY A 644 -3.84 -27.03 -2.60
C GLY A 644 -3.98 -25.83 -3.54
N ASN A 645 -5.06 -25.08 -3.39
CA ASN A 645 -5.31 -23.86 -4.14
C ASN A 645 -5.17 -22.58 -3.30
N VAL A 646 -4.56 -22.64 -2.12
CA VAL A 646 -4.41 -21.49 -1.23
C VAL A 646 -2.96 -21.02 -1.21
N PHE A 647 -2.76 -19.73 -1.50
CA PHE A 647 -1.54 -18.99 -1.23
C PHE A 647 -1.67 -18.27 0.11
N SER A 648 -0.62 -18.28 0.94
CA SER A 648 -0.68 -17.62 2.26
C SER A 648 0.55 -16.76 2.50
N GLY A 649 0.32 -15.61 3.13
CA GLY A 649 1.35 -14.70 3.60
C GLY A 649 1.23 -14.48 5.11
N GLU A 650 2.31 -14.03 5.72
CA GLU A 650 2.32 -13.61 7.11
C GLU A 650 3.23 -12.40 7.27
N ILE A 651 2.73 -11.41 8.00
CA ILE A 651 3.51 -10.29 8.53
C ILE A 651 3.47 -10.44 10.04
N SER A 652 4.62 -10.37 10.71
CA SER A 652 4.68 -10.34 12.17
C SER A 652 5.62 -9.24 12.66
N MET A 653 5.35 -8.76 13.86
CA MET A 653 6.16 -7.78 14.55
C MET A 653 6.39 -8.24 15.98
N ASP A 654 7.66 -8.36 16.37
CA ASP A 654 8.03 -8.74 17.73
C ASP A 654 7.54 -7.69 18.75
N ILE A 655 7.12 -8.16 19.92
CA ILE A 655 6.75 -7.30 21.04
C ILE A 655 7.97 -7.11 21.94
N PRO A 656 8.42 -5.87 22.21
CA PRO A 656 9.52 -5.60 23.12
C PRO A 656 9.22 -6.15 24.53
N ALA A 657 10.21 -6.74 25.21
CA ALA A 657 10.03 -7.40 26.52
C ALA A 657 9.49 -6.49 27.65
N LYS A 658 9.54 -5.17 27.48
CA LYS A 658 9.00 -4.17 28.42
C LYS A 658 7.47 -4.03 28.33
N GLU A 659 6.87 -4.50 27.24
CA GLU A 659 5.44 -4.33 26.99
C GLU A 659 4.64 -5.42 27.71
N GLN A 660 3.48 -5.05 28.24
CA GLN A 660 2.65 -5.95 29.05
C GLN A 660 1.93 -7.00 28.21
N ASN A 661 1.38 -6.59 27.05
CA ASN A 661 0.72 -7.46 26.09
C ASN A 661 0.61 -6.79 24.71
N ALA A 662 0.30 -7.61 23.70
CA ALA A 662 0.18 -7.21 22.30
C ALA A 662 -0.83 -6.09 22.04
N LEU A 663 -2.01 -6.14 22.66
CA LEU A 663 -3.07 -5.16 22.40
C LEU A 663 -2.70 -3.77 22.92
N LYS A 664 -2.15 -3.69 24.15
CA LYS A 664 -1.63 -2.45 24.71
C LYS A 664 -0.50 -1.87 23.86
N TYR A 665 0.42 -2.73 23.44
CA TYR A 665 1.53 -2.32 22.59
C TYR A 665 1.04 -1.79 21.23
N LEU A 666 0.09 -2.49 20.58
CA LEU A 666 -0.50 -2.04 19.32
C LEU A 666 -1.11 -0.64 19.43
N PHE A 667 -1.89 -0.37 20.49
CA PHE A 667 -2.45 0.97 20.70
C PHE A 667 -1.39 2.03 20.97
N SER A 668 -0.32 1.69 21.70
CA SER A 668 0.78 2.63 21.92
C SER A 668 1.46 3.04 20.60
N ILE A 669 1.60 2.11 19.65
CA ILE A 669 2.16 2.41 18.32
C ILE A 669 1.22 3.31 17.54
N ILE A 670 -0.09 3.03 17.52
CA ILE A 670 -1.07 3.83 16.81
C ILE A 670 -1.08 5.27 17.36
N GLU A 671 -1.03 5.42 18.68
CA GLU A 671 -0.97 6.73 19.35
C GLU A 671 0.33 7.49 19.02
N ASP A 672 1.46 6.79 18.93
CA ASP A 672 2.74 7.38 18.52
C ASP A 672 2.78 7.82 17.04
N VAL A 673 1.95 7.22 16.19
CA VAL A 673 1.81 7.60 14.78
C VAL A 673 0.88 8.82 14.62
N GLU A 674 -0.23 8.86 15.38
CA GLU A 674 -1.16 9.99 15.34
C GLU A 674 -0.55 11.29 15.90
N LYS A 675 0.20 11.21 17.01
CA LYS A 675 0.97 12.35 17.56
C LYS A 675 2.12 12.71 16.62
#